data_AF-A0A937T843-F1
#
_entry.id   AF-A0A937T843-F1
#
_cell.length_a   1.000
_cell.length_b   1.000
_cell.length_c   1.000
_cell.angle_alpha   90.00
_cell.angle_beta   90.00
_cell.angle_gamma   90.00
#
_symmetry.space_group_name_H-M   'P 1'
#
loop_
_entity.id
_entity.type
_entity.pdbx_description
1 polymer ?
#
loop_
_entity_poly.entity_id
_entity_poly.type
_entity_poly.pdbx_seq_one_letter_code
_entity_poly.pdbx_strand_id
1 'polypeptide(L)'
;MILKGKLYAESPIYRGNARKTLFTRDGDGTHRLVSLAGQVAGTAQSLMDAFIGQSRKGGNVGLLNRLWRRLYDSSMPKGLVTRVECELQQDSYPRDHFFDLRMGIRLDEDRWAAEANANYKMETVFRNSVFDFLLTVNDSLLKQGENAARLYYVLRELEAGRFWFGAGKSKGLGRIRLEADLAPLASETLPRLCPGANHLRIFLTFDATNPVLVGWNWGKVDPAVPSFAAVEGRVLVEAMRDLPDAIRERLEMGLAGPILSPEDWKHRFAEYLPRVVAIWLRERSVGEIETWVLPAKALAKLSKGKYGLSKKVRARVEPLVDQPFPSKEASEAALVKALEDKANMAGRILKVMTRQRRTSQQLDHEAWLEVAGGLGLDVTLEDHLAEQVQSEEALVKILTPACQKILPRLYQQVDQQINLLRSDAWVDVEIENRAGHLRIKNMLLEGKIGERQWGDPNLVPEGVSPAIWREFLDAHRRVRFRHLLNPRNLNKSITNDKNMIAFLEGYRDRTRQELAQPHHVDFRAGGASNREISRKYGKPYDTVFMRMLSWSPSSREQGAWEVYIPGSTIKGAFRKRASQVLKTLWGESAKTTEVLDSLFGAQRRRGLVFFSDAYLTDPHDPERAWCSMDGVKMNPKTGCPIETAKHDYLFAYGDTLAFQLQVDVQDIEERDLEAVSLLVHLLHDFQGGDIPLGGEKTSGFGWVKANVSRLAWLTASPDGVGEKLFGKQALRQDGVWHRLDLEGEAASNVLRAIYPLVPDRAQVSSTPPRARAGFISHRSFGGYCGTLAVEAEVLTPLNIRESGEPSFRTTLADGPVNGWDFFSMAPPEAAQRGPHKVYALPSRSIKGMLRHIYTIASDSREPSSDISRLNPTDGLFGWVGTGPNQAIMGRLSFGFGLFDKPELAWFKVPYPYGEWQYTGGQWKHAPDRPATKMLIDKTWRVFPHAPLAPIVKRLDGFQPDTFQARYFRAILPGARARFTIRFWNLDEQELQRLMWCVALKPGLAHKMGNNRYLGFGSLRLHVLPDSFLIEWAKRYAGPPEQDWRLPIQVEEWIKPNVILHYRALQRALNVKQL
;
A
#
# COMPACT_ATOMS: atom_id res chain seq x y z
N MET A 1 -2.00 -19.75 -41.45
CA MET A 1 -1.11 -20.07 -40.30
C MET A 1 -1.81 -19.71 -39.00
N ILE A 2 -1.60 -20.50 -37.94
CA ILE A 2 -2.11 -20.24 -36.59
C ILE A 2 -0.91 -20.16 -35.65
N LEU A 3 -0.79 -19.06 -34.91
CA LEU A 3 0.20 -18.92 -33.84
C LEU A 3 -0.52 -19.00 -32.50
N LYS A 4 0.01 -19.82 -31.60
CA LYS A 4 -0.49 -19.98 -30.24
C LYS A 4 0.58 -19.49 -29.26
N GLY A 5 0.15 -18.90 -28.17
CA GLY A 5 1.03 -18.42 -27.12
C GLY A 5 0.26 -17.97 -25.90
N LYS A 6 0.93 -17.22 -25.04
CA LYS A 6 0.39 -16.62 -23.82
C LYS A 6 0.70 -15.13 -23.79
N LEU A 7 -0.25 -14.32 -23.34
CA LEU A 7 -0.02 -12.92 -23.03
C LEU A 7 0.02 -12.73 -21.52
N TYR A 8 1.12 -12.21 -21.01
CA TYR A 8 1.33 -11.89 -19.61
C TYR A 8 1.07 -10.40 -19.36
N ALA A 9 0.17 -10.08 -18.44
CA ALA A 9 -0.01 -8.72 -17.96
C ALA A 9 1.13 -8.32 -17.01
N GLU A 10 2.26 -7.81 -17.53
CA GLU A 10 3.40 -7.37 -16.70
C GLU A 10 3.06 -6.21 -15.75
N SER A 11 1.95 -5.51 -16.03
CA SER A 11 1.34 -4.51 -15.15
C SER A 11 -0.18 -4.58 -15.24
N PRO A 12 -0.92 -4.06 -14.24
CA PRO A 12 -2.38 -4.13 -14.25
C PRO A 12 -3.02 -3.45 -15.44
N ILE A 13 -4.11 -4.02 -15.96
CA ILE A 13 -4.75 -3.54 -17.19
C ILE A 13 -6.01 -2.75 -16.85
N TYR A 14 -6.00 -1.45 -17.13
CA TYR A 14 -7.18 -0.59 -17.04
C TYR A 14 -7.78 -0.32 -18.42
N ARG A 15 -9.10 -0.38 -18.61
CA ARG A 15 -9.72 -0.07 -19.92
C ARG A 15 -10.01 1.43 -20.13
N GLY A 16 -10.10 2.24 -19.07
CA GLY A 16 -10.29 3.70 -19.20
C GLY A 16 -11.73 4.20 -19.25
N ASN A 17 -12.72 3.31 -19.35
CA ASN A 17 -14.12 3.69 -19.41
C ASN A 17 -14.91 2.67 -18.56
N ALA A 18 -15.17 3.02 -17.29
CA ALA A 18 -15.78 2.15 -16.28
C ALA A 18 -17.15 1.56 -16.67
N ARG A 19 -17.73 1.97 -17.80
CA ARG A 19 -18.99 1.44 -18.34
C ARG A 19 -18.87 0.05 -18.99
N LYS A 20 -17.65 -0.47 -19.22
CA LYS A 20 -17.43 -1.79 -19.83
C LYS A 20 -16.13 -2.41 -19.30
N THR A 21 -16.22 -3.55 -18.66
CA THR A 21 -15.10 -4.44 -18.28
C THR A 21 -14.35 -4.97 -19.51
N LEU A 22 -13.16 -5.55 -19.29
CA LEU A 22 -12.35 -6.14 -20.36
C LEU A 22 -13.07 -7.32 -21.04
N PHE A 23 -13.84 -8.07 -20.27
CA PHE A 23 -14.42 -9.36 -20.61
C PHE A 23 -15.86 -9.25 -21.09
N THR A 24 -16.15 -9.97 -22.18
CA THR A 24 -17.52 -10.16 -22.67
C THR A 24 -17.56 -11.49 -23.42
N ARG A 25 -18.09 -12.57 -22.81
CA ARG A 25 -18.74 -13.74 -23.47
C ARG A 25 -18.77 -14.97 -22.54
N ASP A 26 -19.85 -15.72 -22.64
CA ASP A 26 -19.89 -17.16 -22.38
C ASP A 26 -19.43 -17.89 -23.67
N GLY A 27 -18.71 -19.00 -23.54
CA GLY A 27 -18.00 -19.68 -24.63
C GLY A 27 -18.84 -20.17 -25.82
N ASP A 28 -20.17 -20.12 -25.75
CA ASP A 28 -21.10 -20.61 -26.79
C ASP A 28 -21.69 -19.50 -27.69
N GLY A 29 -21.49 -18.21 -27.34
CA GLY A 29 -21.91 -17.07 -28.14
C GLY A 29 -23.42 -16.80 -28.21
N THR A 30 -24.24 -17.47 -27.42
CA THR A 30 -25.73 -17.41 -27.52
C THR A 30 -26.33 -16.18 -26.83
N HIS A 31 -25.70 -15.65 -25.77
CA HIS A 31 -26.21 -14.50 -25.02
C HIS A 31 -25.24 -13.30 -24.99
N ARG A 32 -25.71 -12.13 -25.46
CA ARG A 32 -25.04 -10.84 -25.20
C ARG A 32 -25.38 -10.35 -23.79
N LEU A 33 -24.73 -10.90 -22.77
CA LEU A 33 -24.76 -10.29 -21.45
C LEU A 33 -23.94 -8.98 -21.48
N VAL A 34 -24.52 -7.92 -20.94
CA VAL A 34 -23.82 -6.65 -20.78
C VAL A 34 -22.75 -6.85 -19.72
N SER A 35 -21.49 -6.60 -20.09
CA SER A 35 -20.37 -6.45 -19.16
C SER A 35 -20.79 -5.60 -17.95
N LEU A 36 -20.89 -6.25 -16.80
CA LEU A 36 -21.15 -5.60 -15.52
C LEU A 36 -19.81 -5.30 -14.87
N ALA A 37 -19.64 -4.11 -14.31
CA ALA A 37 -18.48 -3.80 -13.48
C ALA A 37 -18.29 -4.86 -12.39
N GLY A 38 -17.06 -5.06 -11.97
CA GLY A 38 -16.74 -6.02 -10.92
C GLY A 38 -16.32 -7.40 -11.40
N GLN A 39 -16.97 -8.07 -12.36
CA GLN A 39 -16.74 -9.52 -12.59
C GLN A 39 -15.72 -9.88 -13.69
N VAL A 40 -14.90 -10.91 -13.45
CA VAL A 40 -13.85 -11.47 -14.30
C VAL A 40 -14.21 -12.90 -14.74
N ALA A 41 -14.55 -13.08 -16.03
CA ALA A 41 -14.70 -14.39 -16.67
C ALA A 41 -14.70 -14.31 -18.21
N GLY A 42 -14.12 -15.31 -18.88
CA GLY A 42 -14.31 -15.57 -20.30
C GLY A 42 -13.40 -14.77 -21.24
N THR A 43 -13.84 -14.63 -22.49
CA THR A 43 -12.98 -14.05 -23.52
C THR A 43 -12.82 -12.53 -23.40
N ALA A 44 -11.59 -12.05 -23.56
CA ALA A 44 -11.23 -10.64 -23.53
C ALA A 44 -11.49 -9.97 -24.89
N GLN A 45 -12.76 -9.90 -25.32
CA GLN A 45 -13.15 -9.31 -26.62
C GLN A 45 -12.57 -7.91 -26.83
N SER A 46 -12.50 -7.11 -25.77
CA SER A 46 -11.94 -5.76 -25.82
C SER A 46 -10.45 -5.75 -26.19
N LEU A 47 -9.73 -6.79 -25.77
CA LEU A 47 -8.33 -7.01 -26.13
C LEU A 47 -8.24 -7.49 -27.58
N MET A 48 -9.04 -8.47 -27.99
CA MET A 48 -9.12 -8.93 -29.39
C MET A 48 -9.41 -7.78 -30.38
N ASP A 49 -10.48 -7.01 -30.13
CA ASP A 49 -10.89 -5.86 -30.93
C ASP A 49 -9.76 -4.82 -31.02
N ALA A 50 -9.02 -4.63 -29.93
CA ALA A 50 -7.94 -3.68 -29.90
C ALA A 50 -6.72 -4.15 -30.68
N PHE A 51 -6.49 -5.44 -30.94
CA PHE A 51 -5.32 -5.86 -31.72
C PHE A 51 -5.50 -5.57 -33.22
N ILE A 52 -6.67 -5.92 -33.78
CA ILE A 52 -6.91 -5.96 -35.24
C ILE A 52 -8.06 -5.08 -35.75
N GLY A 53 -8.87 -4.49 -34.88
CA GLY A 53 -10.05 -3.72 -35.27
C GLY A 53 -9.75 -2.34 -35.87
N GLN A 54 -10.63 -1.86 -36.76
CA GLN A 54 -10.64 -0.47 -37.21
C GLN A 54 -12.06 0.09 -37.10
N SER A 55 -12.21 1.27 -36.48
CA SER A 55 -13.53 1.91 -36.39
C SER A 55 -14.05 2.33 -37.76
N ARG A 56 -15.38 2.37 -37.95
CA ARG A 56 -16.03 2.82 -39.20
C ARG A 56 -15.59 4.20 -39.69
N LYS A 57 -15.14 5.10 -38.79
CA LYS A 57 -14.63 6.44 -39.11
C LYS A 57 -13.10 6.51 -39.24
N GLY A 58 -12.39 5.38 -39.23
CA GLY A 58 -10.93 5.30 -39.30
C GLY A 58 -10.16 5.80 -38.06
N GLY A 59 -10.80 6.49 -37.10
CA GLY A 59 -10.14 7.12 -35.96
C GLY A 59 -9.54 6.16 -34.91
N ASN A 60 -10.09 4.95 -34.76
CA ASN A 60 -9.47 3.88 -33.95
C ASN A 60 -8.92 2.79 -34.87
N VAL A 61 -7.64 2.48 -34.70
CA VAL A 61 -6.87 1.48 -35.45
C VAL A 61 -6.29 0.51 -34.42
N GLY A 62 -6.33 -0.79 -34.71
CA GLY A 62 -5.82 -1.84 -33.84
C GLY A 62 -4.36 -1.60 -33.44
N LEU A 63 -3.96 -2.06 -32.27
CA LEU A 63 -2.65 -1.88 -31.68
C LEU A 63 -1.56 -2.59 -32.49
N LEU A 64 -1.83 -3.75 -33.09
CA LEU A 64 -0.89 -4.37 -34.03
C LEU A 64 -0.73 -3.50 -35.29
N ASN A 65 -1.85 -2.98 -35.82
CA ASN A 65 -1.81 -2.06 -36.96
C ASN A 65 -1.04 -0.76 -36.62
N ARG A 66 -1.19 -0.23 -35.41
CA ARG A 66 -0.45 0.96 -34.94
C ARG A 66 1.03 0.66 -34.77
N LEU A 67 1.38 -0.48 -34.19
CA LEU A 67 2.76 -0.90 -34.01
C LEU A 67 3.44 -1.17 -35.37
N TRP A 68 2.73 -1.83 -36.28
CA TRP A 68 3.18 -2.00 -37.67
C TRP A 68 3.44 -0.65 -38.33
N ARG A 69 2.49 0.29 -38.23
CA ARG A 69 2.65 1.63 -38.79
C ARG A 69 3.80 2.39 -38.14
N ARG A 70 3.99 2.27 -36.83
CA ARG A 70 5.13 2.83 -36.11
C ARG A 70 6.47 2.31 -36.66
N LEU A 71 6.58 0.99 -36.85
CA LEU A 71 7.83 0.37 -37.27
C LEU A 71 8.13 0.55 -38.76
N TYR A 72 7.13 0.58 -39.64
CA TYR A 72 7.34 0.49 -41.10
C TYR A 72 6.75 1.64 -41.90
N ASP A 73 6.20 2.66 -41.25
CA ASP A 73 5.49 3.81 -41.86
C ASP A 73 4.51 3.44 -42.98
N SER A 74 3.87 2.27 -42.83
CA SER A 74 2.92 1.72 -43.79
C SER A 74 1.76 1.06 -43.07
N SER A 75 0.64 0.90 -43.75
CA SER A 75 -0.50 0.17 -43.17
C SER A 75 -0.28 -1.33 -43.27
N MET A 76 -0.59 -2.05 -42.20
CA MET A 76 -0.61 -3.52 -42.25
C MET A 76 -1.61 -3.99 -43.32
N PRO A 77 -1.27 -4.97 -44.16
CA PRO A 77 -2.17 -5.45 -45.19
C PRO A 77 -3.52 -5.89 -44.60
N LYS A 78 -4.61 -5.42 -45.21
CA LYS A 78 -5.97 -5.71 -44.74
C LYS A 78 -6.22 -7.22 -44.82
N GLY A 79 -6.60 -7.83 -43.69
CA GLY A 79 -6.85 -9.27 -43.61
C GLY A 79 -5.60 -10.13 -43.47
N LEU A 80 -4.41 -9.54 -43.30
CA LEU A 80 -3.20 -10.30 -42.95
C LEU A 80 -3.42 -11.07 -41.65
N VAL A 81 -3.89 -10.39 -40.62
CA VAL A 81 -4.41 -11.02 -39.40
C VAL A 81 -5.93 -11.08 -39.51
N THR A 82 -6.48 -12.29 -39.50
CA THR A 82 -7.91 -12.54 -39.68
C THR A 82 -8.66 -12.70 -38.36
N ARG A 83 -7.97 -13.20 -37.31
CA ARG A 83 -8.56 -13.44 -35.99
C ARG A 83 -7.49 -13.30 -34.90
N VAL A 84 -7.89 -12.72 -33.78
CA VAL A 84 -7.15 -12.72 -32.52
C VAL A 84 -8.09 -13.25 -31.46
N GLU A 85 -7.63 -14.20 -30.66
CA GLU A 85 -8.34 -14.70 -29.49
C GLU A 85 -7.49 -14.52 -28.25
N CYS A 86 -8.13 -14.05 -27.18
CA CYS A 86 -7.53 -13.84 -25.88
C CYS A 86 -8.52 -14.30 -24.82
N GLU A 87 -8.20 -15.39 -24.14
CA GLU A 87 -9.00 -15.96 -23.06
C GLU A 87 -8.22 -15.89 -21.75
N LEU A 88 -8.81 -15.32 -20.70
CA LEU A 88 -8.13 -15.25 -19.41
C LEU A 88 -8.13 -16.64 -18.77
N GLN A 89 -6.96 -17.10 -18.34
CA GLN A 89 -6.83 -18.40 -17.68
C GLN A 89 -7.57 -18.40 -16.34
N GLN A 90 -8.18 -19.53 -15.98
CA GLN A 90 -8.93 -19.66 -14.72
C GLN A 90 -8.08 -19.40 -13.49
N ASP A 91 -6.80 -19.78 -13.53
CA ASP A 91 -5.84 -19.51 -12.44
C ASP A 91 -5.60 -18.00 -12.22
N SER A 92 -5.95 -17.15 -13.19
CA SER A 92 -5.89 -15.70 -13.07
C SER A 92 -7.19 -15.07 -12.53
N TYR A 93 -8.21 -15.88 -12.19
CA TYR A 93 -9.43 -15.42 -11.52
C TYR A 93 -9.24 -15.47 -10.00
N PRO A 94 -9.53 -14.39 -9.26
CA PRO A 94 -9.70 -14.53 -7.82
C PRO A 94 -11.00 -15.29 -7.52
N ARG A 95 -11.11 -15.91 -6.34
CA ARG A 95 -12.25 -16.77 -5.95
C ARG A 95 -13.62 -16.08 -6.06
N ASP A 96 -13.64 -14.77 -5.79
CA ASP A 96 -14.81 -13.92 -5.85
C ASP A 96 -15.08 -13.35 -7.26
N HIS A 97 -14.22 -13.68 -8.22
CA HIS A 97 -14.24 -13.21 -9.60
C HIS A 97 -14.19 -11.68 -9.73
N PHE A 98 -13.67 -10.93 -8.75
CA PHE A 98 -13.62 -9.46 -8.84
C PHE A 98 -12.31 -8.89 -9.45
N PHE A 99 -12.36 -7.68 -10.02
CA PHE A 99 -11.16 -6.95 -10.48
C PHE A 99 -10.36 -6.33 -9.31
N ASP A 100 -9.14 -5.85 -9.58
CA ASP A 100 -8.39 -5.00 -8.65
C ASP A 100 -8.93 -3.56 -8.62
N LEU A 101 -8.77 -2.85 -7.51
CA LEU A 101 -9.10 -1.43 -7.37
C LEU A 101 -7.84 -0.60 -7.15
N ARG A 102 -7.50 0.22 -8.15
CA ARG A 102 -6.46 1.25 -8.01
C ARG A 102 -7.07 2.61 -7.72
N MET A 103 -6.50 3.30 -6.74
CA MET A 103 -6.95 4.61 -6.30
C MET A 103 -5.89 5.68 -6.57
N GLY A 104 -6.34 6.92 -6.69
CA GLY A 104 -5.48 8.08 -6.80
C GLY A 104 -6.13 9.33 -6.23
N ILE A 105 -5.31 10.23 -5.69
CA ILE A 105 -5.73 11.56 -5.22
C ILE A 105 -5.23 12.57 -6.23
N ARG A 106 -6.09 13.54 -6.56
CA ARG A 106 -5.66 14.76 -7.23
C ARG A 106 -5.13 15.75 -6.20
N LEU A 107 -3.94 16.27 -6.46
CA LEU A 107 -3.36 17.34 -5.66
C LEU A 107 -3.58 18.69 -6.36
N ASP A 108 -3.90 19.68 -5.55
CA ASP A 108 -3.91 21.08 -5.94
C ASP A 108 -2.48 21.60 -6.03
N GLU A 109 -2.15 22.29 -7.13
CA GLU A 109 -0.78 22.74 -7.39
C GLU A 109 -0.35 23.90 -6.49
N ASP A 110 -1.27 24.78 -6.10
CA ASP A 110 -0.99 25.93 -5.24
C ASP A 110 -0.82 25.50 -3.79
N ARG A 111 -1.68 24.59 -3.32
CA ARG A 111 -1.72 24.16 -1.92
C ARG A 111 -0.79 22.99 -1.62
N TRP A 112 -0.42 22.23 -2.65
CA TRP A 112 0.22 20.92 -2.54
C TRP A 112 -0.51 19.98 -1.58
N ALA A 113 -1.84 20.04 -1.59
CA ALA A 113 -2.73 19.26 -0.73
C ALA A 113 -3.80 18.57 -1.57
N ALA A 114 -4.48 17.58 -0.99
CA ALA A 114 -5.58 16.87 -1.66
C ALA A 114 -6.70 17.85 -2.06
N GLU A 115 -7.21 17.67 -3.28
CA GLU A 115 -8.41 18.34 -3.76
C GLU A 115 -9.63 17.52 -3.33
N ALA A 116 -10.58 18.18 -2.65
CA ALA A 116 -11.79 17.55 -2.16
C ALA A 116 -12.60 16.95 -3.32
N ASN A 117 -13.14 15.75 -3.12
CA ASN A 117 -13.97 15.02 -4.10
C ASN A 117 -13.30 14.73 -5.45
N ALA A 118 -11.96 14.82 -5.54
CA ALA A 118 -11.21 14.61 -6.77
C ALA A 118 -10.39 13.31 -6.79
N ASN A 119 -10.82 12.33 -5.98
CA ASN A 119 -10.24 10.99 -5.99
C ASN A 119 -10.69 10.25 -7.25
N TYR A 120 -9.78 9.49 -7.86
CA TYR A 120 -10.08 8.65 -9.01
C TYR A 120 -9.85 7.19 -8.69
N LYS A 121 -10.68 6.35 -9.29
CA LYS A 121 -10.72 4.90 -9.08
C LYS A 121 -10.58 4.20 -10.44
N MET A 122 -9.78 3.14 -10.49
CA MET A 122 -9.54 2.36 -11.70
C MET A 122 -9.72 0.88 -11.37
N GLU A 123 -10.73 0.26 -11.96
CA GLU A 123 -10.87 -1.21 -11.95
C GLU A 123 -9.86 -1.81 -12.91
N THR A 124 -8.96 -2.66 -12.43
CA THR A 124 -7.87 -3.23 -13.25
C THR A 124 -7.83 -4.73 -13.21
N VAL A 125 -7.51 -5.37 -14.34
CA VAL A 125 -7.03 -6.76 -14.30
C VAL A 125 -5.73 -6.77 -13.53
N PHE A 126 -5.52 -7.77 -12.69
CA PHE A 126 -4.30 -7.92 -11.91
C PHE A 126 -3.05 -8.01 -12.78
N ARG A 127 -1.91 -7.67 -12.15
CA ARG A 127 -0.59 -8.00 -12.70
C ARG A 127 -0.44 -9.52 -12.72
N ASN A 128 0.43 -10.01 -13.61
CA ASN A 128 0.72 -11.43 -13.82
C ASN A 128 -0.47 -12.27 -14.31
N SER A 129 -1.65 -11.68 -14.54
CA SER A 129 -2.74 -12.36 -15.23
C SER A 129 -2.30 -12.85 -16.61
N VAL A 130 -2.64 -14.10 -16.91
CA VAL A 130 -2.21 -14.81 -18.13
C VAL A 130 -3.41 -15.04 -19.04
N PHE A 131 -3.28 -14.64 -20.29
CA PHE A 131 -4.28 -14.90 -21.32
C PHE A 131 -3.75 -15.91 -22.32
N ASP A 132 -4.53 -16.95 -22.61
CA ASP A 132 -4.31 -17.79 -23.77
C ASP A 132 -4.48 -16.95 -25.03
N PHE A 133 -3.48 -16.99 -25.90
CA PHE A 133 -3.40 -16.14 -27.08
C PHE A 133 -3.37 -16.99 -28.35
N LEU A 134 -4.26 -16.66 -29.28
CA LEU A 134 -4.29 -17.26 -30.61
C LEU A 134 -4.35 -16.16 -31.67
N LEU A 135 -3.47 -16.24 -32.66
CA LEU A 135 -3.40 -15.34 -33.81
C LEU A 135 -3.57 -16.14 -35.09
N THR A 136 -4.65 -15.90 -35.83
CA THR A 136 -4.84 -16.49 -37.16
C THR A 136 -4.36 -15.51 -38.22
N VAL A 137 -3.46 -16.00 -39.09
CA VAL A 137 -2.80 -15.23 -40.14
C VAL A 137 -3.10 -15.84 -41.50
N ASN A 138 -3.40 -15.00 -42.49
CA ASN A 138 -3.65 -15.40 -43.87
C ASN A 138 -2.34 -15.75 -44.59
N ASP A 139 -2.16 -17.02 -44.95
CA ASP A 139 -0.92 -17.53 -45.54
C ASP A 139 -0.59 -16.91 -46.91
N SER A 140 -1.60 -16.60 -47.71
CA SER A 140 -1.40 -16.00 -49.03
C SER A 140 -0.83 -14.59 -48.90
N LEU A 141 -1.39 -13.77 -48.00
CA LEU A 141 -0.89 -12.41 -47.74
C LEU A 141 0.44 -12.42 -46.98
N LEU A 142 0.66 -13.39 -46.11
CA LEU A 142 1.89 -13.51 -45.33
C LEU A 142 3.13 -13.75 -46.22
N LYS A 143 2.98 -14.52 -47.30
CA LYS A 143 4.04 -14.81 -48.27
C LYS A 143 4.34 -13.67 -49.23
N GLN A 144 3.57 -12.59 -49.21
CA GLN A 144 3.78 -11.44 -50.10
C GLN A 144 4.84 -10.49 -49.53
N GLY A 145 5.84 -10.14 -50.34
CA GLY A 145 6.89 -9.20 -49.97
C GLY A 145 7.56 -9.56 -48.64
N GLU A 146 7.71 -8.57 -47.77
CA GLU A 146 8.34 -8.73 -46.45
C GLU A 146 7.33 -9.01 -45.32
N ASN A 147 6.08 -9.37 -45.63
CA ASN A 147 5.01 -9.40 -44.61
C ASN A 147 5.29 -10.38 -43.46
N ALA A 148 5.88 -11.54 -43.74
CA ALA A 148 6.31 -12.49 -42.70
C ALA A 148 7.34 -11.90 -41.75
N ALA A 149 8.43 -11.33 -42.29
CA ALA A 149 9.48 -10.71 -41.51
C ALA A 149 8.96 -9.48 -40.72
N ARG A 150 8.09 -8.68 -41.34
CA ARG A 150 7.49 -7.52 -40.68
C ARG A 150 6.58 -7.92 -39.51
N LEU A 151 5.77 -8.97 -39.69
CA LEU A 151 4.92 -9.50 -38.62
C LEU A 151 5.76 -10.13 -37.51
N TYR A 152 6.83 -10.85 -37.84
CA TYR A 152 7.78 -11.39 -36.87
C TYR A 152 8.28 -10.31 -35.92
N TYR A 153 8.84 -9.21 -36.46
CA TYR A 153 9.39 -8.14 -35.63
C TYR A 153 8.32 -7.33 -34.89
N VAL A 154 7.09 -7.23 -35.41
CA VAL A 154 5.95 -6.70 -34.62
C VAL A 154 5.68 -7.57 -33.40
N LEU A 155 5.66 -8.90 -33.54
CA LEU A 155 5.44 -9.81 -32.41
C LEU A 155 6.65 -9.85 -31.45
N ARG A 156 7.88 -9.65 -31.95
CA ARG A 156 9.08 -9.48 -31.10
C ARG A 156 9.01 -8.25 -30.21
N GLU A 157 8.37 -7.16 -30.63
CA GLU A 157 8.12 -6.01 -29.73
C GLU A 157 7.19 -6.40 -28.58
N LEU A 158 6.17 -7.24 -28.83
CA LEU A 158 5.29 -7.76 -27.78
C LEU A 158 6.06 -8.72 -26.87
N GLU A 159 6.92 -9.59 -27.41
CA GLU A 159 7.77 -10.50 -26.64
C GLU A 159 8.76 -9.76 -25.73
N ALA A 160 9.25 -8.59 -26.18
CA ALA A 160 10.12 -7.73 -25.39
C ALA A 160 9.36 -6.77 -24.42
N GLY A 161 8.05 -6.95 -24.28
CA GLY A 161 7.19 -6.16 -23.41
C GLY A 161 7.07 -4.68 -23.83
N ARG A 162 7.31 -4.35 -25.10
CA ARG A 162 7.16 -3.00 -25.68
C ARG A 162 5.75 -2.78 -26.26
N PHE A 163 4.74 -3.31 -25.58
CA PHE A 163 3.35 -3.22 -26.00
C PHE A 163 2.44 -2.87 -24.82
N TRP A 164 1.62 -1.84 -25.00
CA TRP A 164 0.70 -1.35 -23.97
C TRP A 164 -0.74 -1.33 -24.48
N PHE A 165 -1.62 -1.98 -23.73
CA PHE A 165 -3.05 -2.06 -23.97
C PHE A 165 -3.83 -1.26 -22.91
N GLY A 166 -5.07 -0.87 -23.22
CA GLY A 166 -5.93 -0.15 -22.27
C GLY A 166 -5.64 1.35 -22.12
N ALA A 167 -6.05 1.93 -21.00
CA ALA A 167 -5.87 3.32 -20.59
C ALA A 167 -4.90 3.41 -19.41
N GLY A 168 -4.47 4.63 -19.08
CA GLY A 168 -3.49 4.82 -18.01
C GLY A 168 -2.10 4.27 -18.34
N LYS A 169 -1.79 4.03 -19.62
CA LYS A 169 -0.52 3.43 -20.09
C LYS A 169 0.72 4.07 -19.50
N SER A 170 0.72 5.40 -19.41
CA SER A 170 1.83 6.17 -18.85
C SER A 170 1.80 6.30 -17.31
N LYS A 171 0.91 5.60 -16.63
CA LYS A 171 0.69 5.61 -15.17
C LYS A 171 0.91 4.22 -14.54
N GLY A 172 1.76 3.39 -15.15
CA GLY A 172 2.07 2.05 -14.64
C GLY A 172 1.09 0.96 -15.04
N LEU A 173 0.29 1.16 -16.10
CA LEU A 173 -0.79 0.23 -16.47
C LEU A 173 -0.62 -0.31 -17.89
N GLY A 174 -1.15 -1.51 -18.12
CA GLY A 174 -1.46 -2.01 -19.45
C GLY A 174 -0.30 -2.61 -20.24
N ARG A 175 0.90 -2.70 -19.67
CA ARG A 175 2.05 -3.38 -20.30
C ARG A 175 1.79 -4.88 -20.40
N ILE A 176 1.99 -5.45 -21.59
CA ILE A 176 1.78 -6.86 -21.88
C ILE A 176 3.02 -7.44 -22.55
N ARG A 177 3.38 -8.67 -22.17
CA ARG A 177 4.42 -9.47 -22.83
C ARG A 177 3.83 -10.70 -23.51
N LEU A 178 4.26 -10.97 -24.74
CA LEU A 178 3.93 -12.20 -25.46
C LEU A 178 4.95 -13.30 -25.16
N GLU A 179 4.47 -14.53 -25.02
CA GLU A 179 5.27 -15.74 -25.02
C GLU A 179 4.69 -16.69 -26.06
N ALA A 180 5.37 -16.87 -27.18
CA ALA A 180 4.91 -17.70 -28.28
C ALA A 180 6.11 -18.20 -29.09
N ASP A 181 5.96 -19.34 -29.75
CA ASP A 181 6.92 -19.75 -30.77
C ASP A 181 6.73 -18.90 -32.03
N LEU A 182 7.71 -18.02 -32.28
CA LEU A 182 7.74 -17.16 -33.45
C LEU A 182 8.66 -17.68 -34.57
N ALA A 183 9.33 -18.83 -34.38
CA ALA A 183 10.21 -19.41 -35.38
C ALA A 183 9.54 -19.61 -36.76
N PRO A 184 8.24 -19.98 -36.87
CA PRO A 184 7.57 -20.10 -38.17
C PRO A 184 7.47 -18.80 -38.98
N LEU A 185 7.67 -17.65 -38.34
CA LEU A 185 7.68 -16.33 -38.98
C LEU A 185 9.09 -15.78 -39.22
N ALA A 186 10.12 -16.42 -38.69
CA ALA A 186 11.49 -15.97 -38.83
C ALA A 186 11.89 -15.95 -40.31
N SER A 187 12.63 -14.92 -40.69
CA SER A 187 13.15 -14.73 -42.04
C SER A 187 14.59 -14.25 -41.96
N GLU A 188 15.42 -14.69 -42.89
CA GLU A 188 16.80 -14.20 -43.03
C GLU A 188 16.85 -12.73 -43.48
N THR A 189 15.79 -12.26 -44.14
CA THR A 189 15.71 -10.87 -44.61
C THR A 189 15.20 -9.94 -43.50
N LEU A 190 16.01 -8.96 -43.13
CA LEU A 190 15.64 -7.91 -42.17
C LEU A 190 14.76 -6.84 -42.84
N PRO A 191 13.53 -6.59 -42.36
CA PRO A 191 12.70 -5.53 -42.92
C PRO A 191 13.26 -4.16 -42.52
N ARG A 192 13.16 -3.19 -43.42
CA ARG A 192 13.60 -1.82 -43.16
C ARG A 192 12.65 -1.12 -42.18
N LEU A 193 13.18 -0.61 -41.07
CA LEU A 193 12.43 0.22 -40.13
C LEU A 193 12.27 1.66 -40.62
N CYS A 194 11.23 2.31 -40.10
CA CYS A 194 11.06 3.75 -40.16
C CYS A 194 12.22 4.42 -39.39
N PRO A 195 12.95 5.37 -40.00
CA PRO A 195 14.10 6.02 -39.36
C PRO A 195 13.78 6.69 -38.01
N GLY A 196 12.54 7.17 -37.83
CA GLY A 196 12.10 7.80 -36.59
C GLY A 196 11.75 6.82 -35.47
N ALA A 197 11.66 5.51 -35.75
CA ALA A 197 11.35 4.52 -34.74
C ALA A 197 12.53 4.37 -33.77
N ASN A 198 12.27 4.59 -32.48
CA ASN A 198 13.27 4.42 -31.43
C ASN A 198 12.60 4.16 -30.07
N HIS A 199 13.39 3.73 -29.10
CA HIS A 199 12.91 3.39 -27.78
C HIS A 199 14.01 3.56 -26.73
N LEU A 200 13.78 4.46 -25.77
CA LEU A 200 14.61 4.63 -24.58
C LEU A 200 13.96 3.95 -23.39
N ARG A 201 14.73 3.14 -22.66
CA ARG A 201 14.34 2.53 -21.40
C ARG A 201 15.37 2.85 -20.34
N ILE A 202 14.92 3.36 -19.21
CA ILE A 202 15.76 3.73 -18.06
C ILE A 202 15.25 2.94 -16.85
N PHE A 203 16.14 2.21 -16.21
CA PHE A 203 15.87 1.50 -14.97
C PHE A 203 16.44 2.30 -13.81
N LEU A 204 15.61 2.54 -12.80
CA LEU A 204 15.99 3.26 -11.60
C LEU A 204 15.77 2.35 -10.39
N THR A 205 16.65 2.48 -9.40
CA THR A 205 16.50 1.87 -8.09
C THR A 205 16.58 2.94 -7.00
N PHE A 206 15.82 2.79 -5.93
CA PHE A 206 16.00 3.60 -4.71
C PHE A 206 15.65 2.74 -3.50
N ASP A 207 16.24 3.05 -2.36
CA ASP A 207 15.96 2.36 -1.10
C ASP A 207 15.19 3.25 -0.11
N ALA A 208 14.89 2.71 1.07
CA ALA A 208 14.22 3.42 2.16
C ALA A 208 15.20 3.91 3.24
N THR A 209 16.48 4.15 2.93
CA THR A 209 17.44 4.75 3.88
C THR A 209 17.01 6.15 4.34
N ASN A 210 16.19 6.84 3.55
CA ASN A 210 15.30 7.88 4.05
C ASN A 210 13.88 7.29 4.14
N PRO A 211 13.20 7.38 5.30
CA PRO A 211 11.89 6.76 5.50
C PRO A 211 10.88 7.03 4.38
N VAL A 212 10.23 5.97 3.91
CA VAL A 212 9.21 6.07 2.84
C VAL A 212 7.84 5.77 3.40
N LEU A 213 6.88 6.60 3.01
CA LEU A 213 5.48 6.48 3.39
C LEU A 213 4.60 6.76 2.16
N VAL A 214 4.25 5.71 1.43
CA VAL A 214 3.43 5.77 0.21
C VAL A 214 2.01 5.28 0.46
N GLY A 215 1.75 4.82 1.69
CA GLY A 215 0.48 4.29 2.12
C GLY A 215 -0.68 5.24 1.92
N TRP A 216 -1.81 4.65 1.55
CA TRP A 216 -3.10 5.30 1.66
C TRP A 216 -3.53 5.22 3.12
N ASN A 217 -4.20 6.26 3.61
CA ASN A 217 -4.93 6.10 4.85
C ASN A 217 -6.21 5.36 4.49
N TRP A 218 -6.16 4.03 4.52
CA TRP A 218 -7.33 3.30 4.98
C TRP A 218 -7.34 3.48 6.49
N GLY A 219 -8.34 4.18 7.00
CA GLY A 219 -8.61 4.14 8.44
C GLY A 219 -8.28 5.40 9.20
N LYS A 220 -8.23 6.60 8.60
CA LYS A 220 -8.15 7.82 9.40
C LYS A 220 -9.42 7.96 10.23
N VAL A 221 -9.33 7.56 11.49
CA VAL A 221 -10.39 7.78 12.49
C VAL A 221 -10.57 9.28 12.61
N ASP A 222 -11.71 9.80 12.17
CA ASP A 222 -12.11 11.16 12.54
C ASP A 222 -12.53 11.10 14.02
N PRO A 223 -11.78 11.72 14.94
CA PRO A 223 -12.10 11.68 16.36
C PRO A 223 -13.46 12.34 16.67
N ALA A 224 -14.02 13.11 15.73
CA ALA A 224 -15.29 13.80 15.88
C ALA A 224 -16.52 12.98 15.43
N VAL A 225 -16.34 11.80 14.80
CA VAL A 225 -17.46 10.96 14.35
C VAL A 225 -17.91 10.01 15.48
N PRO A 226 -19.18 10.05 15.92
CA PRO A 226 -19.69 9.16 16.97
C PRO A 226 -19.65 7.69 16.56
N SER A 227 -19.28 6.84 17.50
CA SER A 227 -19.01 5.42 17.28
C SER A 227 -20.25 4.54 17.39
N PHE A 228 -21.12 4.43 16.38
CA PHE A 228 -22.03 3.28 16.27
C PHE A 228 -22.49 3.04 14.83
N ALA A 229 -22.02 1.95 14.22
CA ALA A 229 -22.72 1.22 13.17
C ALA A 229 -23.02 -0.18 13.71
N ALA A 230 -24.20 -0.73 13.42
CA ALA A 230 -24.56 -2.10 13.79
C ALA A 230 -23.57 -3.08 13.15
N VAL A 231 -22.81 -3.82 13.96
CA VAL A 231 -21.86 -4.81 13.47
C VAL A 231 -22.64 -6.10 13.19
N GLU A 232 -22.53 -6.66 11.99
CA GLU A 232 -23.05 -8.00 11.70
C GLU A 232 -22.03 -9.08 12.07
N GLY A 233 -22.48 -10.14 12.73
CA GLY A 233 -21.60 -11.23 13.16
C GLY A 233 -20.97 -11.99 12.00
N ARG A 234 -21.57 -11.94 10.79
CA ARG A 234 -20.97 -12.52 9.59
C ARG A 234 -19.60 -11.92 9.30
N VAL A 235 -19.49 -10.59 9.40
CA VAL A 235 -18.25 -9.85 9.16
C VAL A 235 -17.13 -10.28 10.13
N LEU A 236 -17.49 -10.69 11.35
CA LEU A 236 -16.51 -11.18 12.32
C LEU A 236 -16.02 -12.59 12.00
N VAL A 237 -16.90 -13.49 11.52
CA VAL A 237 -16.52 -14.86 11.13
C VAL A 237 -15.68 -14.84 9.84
N GLU A 238 -16.09 -14.06 8.84
CA GLU A 238 -15.37 -13.91 7.57
C GLU A 238 -13.94 -13.36 7.77
N ALA A 239 -13.75 -12.47 8.75
CA ALA A 239 -12.46 -11.86 9.04
C ALA A 239 -11.43 -12.85 9.64
N MET A 240 -11.82 -14.03 10.12
CA MET A 240 -10.90 -14.98 10.72
C MET A 240 -10.08 -15.73 9.65
N ARG A 241 -8.74 -15.63 9.68
CA ARG A 241 -7.86 -16.29 8.68
C ARG A 241 -7.67 -17.79 8.90
N ASP A 242 -7.77 -18.23 10.16
CA ASP A 242 -7.38 -19.57 10.60
C ASP A 242 -8.55 -20.58 10.63
N LEU A 243 -9.73 -20.17 10.14
CA LEU A 243 -10.89 -21.06 10.03
C LEU A 243 -10.90 -21.77 8.68
N PRO A 244 -10.91 -23.13 8.65
CA PRO A 244 -11.20 -23.88 7.44
C PRO A 244 -12.53 -23.44 6.82
N ASP A 245 -12.58 -23.35 5.49
CA ASP A 245 -13.73 -22.77 4.75
C ASP A 245 -15.06 -23.45 5.16
N ALA A 246 -15.06 -24.79 5.31
CA ALA A 246 -16.26 -25.54 5.69
C ALA A 246 -16.74 -25.28 7.14
N ILE A 247 -15.85 -24.93 8.06
CA ILE A 247 -16.18 -24.56 9.44
C ILE A 247 -16.71 -23.12 9.47
N ARG A 248 -16.08 -22.23 8.70
CA ARG A 248 -16.47 -20.82 8.55
C ARG A 248 -17.91 -20.68 8.06
N GLU A 249 -18.26 -21.35 6.95
CA GLU A 249 -19.61 -21.31 6.37
C GLU A 249 -20.71 -21.73 7.37
N ARG A 250 -20.44 -22.77 8.18
CA ARG A 250 -21.37 -23.25 9.21
C ARG A 250 -21.51 -22.28 10.38
N LEU A 251 -20.41 -21.63 10.78
CA LEU A 251 -20.43 -20.58 11.81
C LEU A 251 -21.22 -19.36 11.36
N GLU A 252 -21.09 -18.96 10.09
CA GLU A 252 -21.87 -17.87 9.51
C GLU A 252 -23.38 -18.14 9.59
N MET A 253 -23.83 -19.37 9.34
CA MET A 253 -25.26 -19.71 9.46
C MET A 253 -25.81 -19.50 10.88
N GLY A 254 -24.99 -19.75 11.91
CA GLY A 254 -25.38 -19.62 13.32
C GLY A 254 -25.13 -18.24 13.95
N LEU A 255 -24.17 -17.48 13.43
CA LEU A 255 -23.62 -16.27 14.06
C LEU A 255 -23.68 -15.02 13.17
N ALA A 256 -24.33 -15.06 12.01
CA ALA A 256 -24.36 -13.93 11.06
C ALA A 256 -25.15 -12.69 11.52
N GLY A 257 -26.01 -12.80 12.53
CA GLY A 257 -26.95 -11.74 12.91
C GLY A 257 -26.31 -10.45 13.47
N PRO A 258 -27.10 -9.38 13.63
CA PRO A 258 -26.62 -8.12 14.21
C PRO A 258 -26.16 -8.32 15.65
N ILE A 259 -25.04 -7.69 16.00
CA ILE A 259 -24.40 -7.76 17.30
C ILE A 259 -24.84 -6.58 18.15
N LEU A 260 -25.48 -6.88 19.28
CA LEU A 260 -25.82 -5.91 20.31
C LEU A 260 -24.69 -5.74 21.33
N SER A 261 -23.94 -6.81 21.58
CA SER A 261 -22.82 -6.90 22.53
C SER A 261 -21.73 -7.79 21.97
N PRO A 262 -20.49 -7.27 21.79
CA PRO A 262 -19.34 -8.08 21.39
C PRO A 262 -19.07 -9.27 22.32
N GLU A 263 -19.27 -9.08 23.62
CA GLU A 263 -19.03 -10.13 24.62
C GLU A 263 -20.06 -11.26 24.51
N ASP A 264 -21.34 -10.93 24.27
CA ASP A 264 -22.40 -11.93 24.08
C ASP A 264 -22.14 -12.74 22.81
N TRP A 265 -21.66 -12.08 21.75
CA TRP A 265 -21.28 -12.76 20.51
C TRP A 265 -20.09 -13.70 20.73
N LYS A 266 -19.04 -13.26 21.43
CA LYS A 266 -17.87 -14.10 21.77
C LYS A 266 -18.27 -15.32 22.59
N HIS A 267 -19.18 -15.16 23.55
CA HIS A 267 -19.70 -16.27 24.33
C HIS A 267 -20.40 -17.31 23.43
N ARG A 268 -21.32 -16.85 22.56
CA ARG A 268 -22.00 -17.73 21.61
C ARG A 268 -21.03 -18.41 20.65
N PHE A 269 -20.00 -17.71 20.20
CA PHE A 269 -18.94 -18.27 19.36
C PHE A 269 -18.17 -19.39 20.07
N ALA A 270 -17.81 -19.19 21.34
CA ALA A 270 -17.14 -20.21 22.16
C ALA A 270 -17.95 -21.51 22.28
N GLU A 271 -19.27 -21.39 22.41
CA GLU A 271 -20.18 -22.52 22.50
C GLU A 271 -20.40 -23.21 21.15
N TYR A 272 -20.48 -22.44 20.06
CA TYR A 272 -20.77 -22.97 18.72
C TYR A 272 -19.56 -23.62 18.05
N LEU A 273 -18.35 -23.10 18.24
CA LEU A 273 -17.17 -23.56 17.51
C LEU A 273 -16.87 -25.06 17.70
N PRO A 274 -16.81 -25.63 18.93
CA PRO A 274 -16.57 -27.06 19.11
C PRO A 274 -17.65 -27.93 18.46
N ARG A 275 -18.91 -27.46 18.51
CA ARG A 275 -20.06 -28.16 17.92
C ARG A 275 -20.02 -28.20 16.40
N VAL A 276 -19.70 -27.07 15.76
CA VAL A 276 -19.56 -27.01 14.31
C VAL A 276 -18.45 -27.94 13.82
N VAL A 277 -17.30 -27.97 14.52
CA VAL A 277 -16.19 -28.88 14.21
C VAL A 277 -16.63 -30.35 14.36
N ALA A 278 -17.30 -30.69 15.45
CA ALA A 278 -17.80 -32.05 15.68
C ALA A 278 -18.77 -32.52 14.57
N ILE A 279 -19.72 -31.67 14.19
CA ILE A 279 -20.70 -31.98 13.12
C ILE A 279 -19.98 -32.22 11.80
N TRP A 280 -19.05 -31.34 11.42
CA TRP A 280 -18.34 -31.44 10.15
C TRP A 280 -17.45 -32.67 10.07
N LEU A 281 -16.69 -32.98 11.13
CA LEU A 281 -15.87 -34.20 11.20
C LEU A 281 -16.74 -35.44 11.04
N ARG A 282 -17.88 -35.50 11.75
CA ARG A 282 -18.81 -36.62 11.65
C ARG A 282 -19.38 -36.77 10.25
N GLU A 283 -19.81 -35.69 9.60
CA GLU A 283 -20.33 -35.70 8.22
C GLU A 283 -19.31 -36.26 7.22
N ARG A 284 -18.05 -35.82 7.30
CA ARG A 284 -16.95 -36.33 6.46
C ARG A 284 -16.60 -37.79 6.72
N SER A 285 -16.80 -38.22 7.97
CA SER A 285 -16.47 -39.56 8.45
C SER A 285 -17.52 -40.62 8.13
N VAL A 286 -18.64 -40.25 7.48
CA VAL A 286 -19.67 -41.19 7.03
C VAL A 286 -19.42 -41.58 5.56
N GLY A 287 -19.20 -42.88 5.31
CA GLY A 287 -19.03 -43.43 3.96
C GLY A 287 -19.78 -44.74 3.74
N GLU A 288 -19.90 -45.18 2.49
CA GLU A 288 -20.38 -46.54 2.16
C GLU A 288 -19.18 -47.46 1.88
N ILE A 289 -19.05 -48.56 2.61
CA ILE A 289 -18.08 -49.62 2.33
C ILE A 289 -18.80 -50.80 1.69
N GLU A 290 -18.29 -51.25 0.54
CA GLU A 290 -18.75 -52.46 -0.13
C GLU A 290 -18.01 -53.68 0.44
N THR A 291 -18.76 -54.68 0.90
CA THR A 291 -18.22 -55.95 1.39
C THR A 291 -18.78 -57.11 0.57
N TRP A 292 -18.00 -58.17 0.41
CA TRP A 292 -18.40 -59.42 -0.25
C TRP A 292 -18.69 -60.46 0.80
N VAL A 293 -19.84 -61.11 0.74
CA VAL A 293 -20.26 -62.15 1.70
C VAL A 293 -20.66 -63.40 0.94
N LEU A 294 -20.33 -64.58 1.46
CA LEU A 294 -20.84 -65.86 0.95
C LEU A 294 -22.10 -66.25 1.73
N PRO A 295 -23.33 -66.08 1.18
CA PRO A 295 -24.53 -66.38 1.93
C PRO A 295 -24.70 -67.89 2.15
N ALA A 296 -25.15 -68.30 3.33
CA ALA A 296 -25.39 -69.72 3.64
C ALA A 296 -26.29 -70.43 2.60
N LYS A 297 -27.33 -69.72 2.10
CA LYS A 297 -28.24 -70.21 1.06
C LYS A 297 -27.53 -70.47 -0.29
N ALA A 298 -26.50 -69.68 -0.62
CA ALA A 298 -25.75 -69.81 -1.86
C ALA A 298 -24.82 -71.04 -1.84
N LEU A 299 -24.14 -71.28 -0.70
CA LEU A 299 -23.34 -72.49 -0.50
C LEU A 299 -24.20 -73.76 -0.50
N ALA A 300 -25.40 -73.70 0.10
CA ALA A 300 -26.35 -74.81 0.09
C ALA A 300 -26.83 -75.19 -1.33
N LYS A 301 -27.02 -74.20 -2.23
CA LYS A 301 -27.35 -74.44 -3.64
C LYS A 301 -26.19 -75.07 -4.42
N LEU A 302 -24.95 -74.63 -4.19
CA LEU A 302 -23.77 -75.22 -4.82
C LEU A 302 -23.51 -76.68 -4.41
N SER A 303 -24.14 -77.13 -3.32
CA SER A 303 -24.02 -78.50 -2.79
C SER A 303 -25.06 -79.48 -3.35
N LYS A 304 -25.96 -79.05 -4.26
CA LYS A 304 -27.01 -79.90 -4.87
C LYS A 304 -26.85 -79.98 -6.41
N GLY A 305 -27.15 -81.15 -7.00
CA GLY A 305 -27.15 -81.37 -8.47
C GLY A 305 -26.03 -82.28 -9.01
N LYS A 306 -26.05 -82.56 -10.32
CA LYS A 306 -25.13 -83.50 -11.02
C LYS A 306 -23.63 -83.16 -10.87
N TYR A 307 -23.31 -81.91 -10.52
CA TYR A 307 -21.95 -81.43 -10.25
C TYR A 307 -21.85 -80.71 -8.89
N GLY A 308 -22.57 -81.12 -7.85
CA GLY A 308 -22.54 -80.49 -6.52
C GLY A 308 -21.15 -80.53 -5.85
N LEU A 309 -20.85 -79.54 -4.98
CA LEU A 309 -19.62 -79.54 -4.19
C LEU A 309 -19.57 -80.76 -3.26
N SER A 310 -18.40 -81.42 -3.16
CA SER A 310 -18.22 -82.56 -2.27
C SER A 310 -18.37 -82.16 -0.79
N LYS A 311 -18.78 -83.11 0.08
CA LYS A 311 -18.92 -82.87 1.52
C LYS A 311 -17.65 -82.31 2.16
N LYS A 312 -16.46 -82.74 1.70
CA LYS A 312 -15.15 -82.28 2.20
C LYS A 312 -14.86 -80.81 1.83
N VAL A 313 -15.19 -80.41 0.61
CA VAL A 313 -15.06 -79.02 0.13
C VAL A 313 -16.03 -78.09 0.86
N ARG A 314 -17.27 -78.55 1.08
CA ARG A 314 -18.26 -77.79 1.86
C ARG A 314 -17.80 -77.54 3.29
N ALA A 315 -17.34 -78.57 4.00
CA ALA A 315 -16.87 -78.44 5.39
C ALA A 315 -15.71 -77.44 5.54
N ARG A 316 -14.84 -77.32 4.52
CA ARG A 316 -13.74 -76.35 4.50
C ARG A 316 -14.18 -74.90 4.25
N VAL A 317 -15.31 -74.69 3.58
CA VAL A 317 -15.82 -73.36 3.21
C VAL A 317 -16.91 -72.88 4.18
N GLU A 318 -17.56 -73.78 4.91
CA GLU A 318 -18.57 -73.45 5.92
C GLU A 318 -18.13 -72.37 6.94
N PRO A 319 -16.87 -72.31 7.42
CA PRO A 319 -16.41 -71.24 8.32
C PRO A 319 -16.37 -69.83 7.69
N LEU A 320 -16.35 -69.74 6.36
CA LEU A 320 -16.32 -68.47 5.61
C LEU A 320 -17.72 -67.96 5.24
N VAL A 321 -18.77 -68.72 5.60
CA VAL A 321 -20.17 -68.35 5.36
C VAL A 321 -20.54 -67.15 6.23
N ASP A 322 -21.25 -66.20 5.62
CA ASP A 322 -21.69 -64.95 6.23
C ASP A 322 -20.56 -64.03 6.78
N GLN A 323 -19.28 -64.40 6.55
CA GLN A 323 -18.12 -63.56 6.84
C GLN A 323 -17.99 -62.43 5.79
N PRO A 324 -17.86 -61.16 6.21
CA PRO A 324 -17.65 -60.04 5.30
C PRO A 324 -16.19 -59.91 4.88
N PHE A 325 -15.95 -59.79 3.58
CA PHE A 325 -14.64 -59.54 2.98
C PHE A 325 -14.59 -58.15 2.33
N PRO A 326 -13.48 -57.40 2.44
CA PRO A 326 -13.38 -56.01 1.97
C PRO A 326 -13.30 -55.87 0.44
N SER A 327 -12.94 -56.94 -0.28
CA SER A 327 -12.91 -56.96 -1.74
C SER A 327 -13.14 -58.38 -2.27
N LYS A 328 -13.35 -58.49 -3.59
CA LYS A 328 -13.52 -59.77 -4.28
C LYS A 328 -12.21 -60.57 -4.30
N GLU A 329 -11.08 -59.90 -4.37
CA GLU A 329 -9.74 -60.49 -4.34
C GLU A 329 -9.41 -61.02 -2.95
N ALA A 330 -9.80 -60.28 -1.90
CA ALA A 330 -9.64 -60.71 -0.51
C ALA A 330 -10.50 -61.95 -0.19
N SER A 331 -11.72 -62.02 -0.70
CA SER A 331 -12.56 -63.21 -0.56
C SER A 331 -12.04 -64.39 -1.37
N GLU A 332 -11.49 -64.16 -2.57
CA GLU A 332 -10.85 -65.21 -3.36
C GLU A 332 -9.62 -65.79 -2.66
N ALA A 333 -8.75 -64.94 -2.10
CA ALA A 333 -7.58 -65.37 -1.35
C ALA A 333 -7.97 -66.21 -0.11
N ALA A 334 -8.99 -65.78 0.63
CA ALA A 334 -9.52 -66.54 1.77
C ALA A 334 -10.10 -67.89 1.36
N LEU A 335 -10.84 -67.95 0.24
CA LEU A 335 -11.38 -69.18 -0.32
C LEU A 335 -10.28 -70.15 -0.78
N VAL A 336 -9.27 -69.64 -1.49
CA VAL A 336 -8.11 -70.45 -1.94
C VAL A 336 -7.36 -71.04 -0.75
N LYS A 337 -7.13 -70.23 0.29
CA LYS A 337 -6.47 -70.67 1.53
C LYS A 337 -7.28 -71.76 2.24
N ALA A 338 -8.59 -71.61 2.36
CA ALA A 338 -9.45 -72.58 3.03
C ALA A 338 -9.61 -73.89 2.22
N LEU A 339 -9.52 -73.83 0.90
CA LEU A 339 -9.71 -74.99 0.02
C LEU A 339 -8.43 -75.83 -0.19
N GLU A 340 -7.25 -75.26 0.06
CA GLU A 340 -5.93 -75.91 -0.04
C GLU A 340 -5.77 -76.69 -1.38
N ASP A 341 -5.71 -78.02 -1.32
CA ASP A 341 -5.58 -78.93 -2.48
C ASP A 341 -6.77 -78.87 -3.47
N LYS A 342 -7.81 -78.09 -3.16
CA LYS A 342 -9.00 -77.84 -4.00
C LYS A 342 -9.18 -76.36 -4.37
N ALA A 343 -8.11 -75.55 -4.31
CA ALA A 343 -8.12 -74.13 -4.64
C ALA A 343 -8.74 -73.78 -6.00
N ASN A 344 -8.64 -74.67 -7.00
CA ASN A 344 -9.27 -74.50 -8.32
C ASN A 344 -10.81 -74.35 -8.27
N MET A 345 -11.45 -74.71 -7.15
CA MET A 345 -12.90 -74.53 -6.93
C MET A 345 -13.27 -73.15 -6.36
N ALA A 346 -12.30 -72.34 -5.91
CA ALA A 346 -12.54 -71.02 -5.31
C ALA A 346 -13.35 -70.11 -6.24
N GLY A 347 -12.99 -70.06 -7.53
CA GLY A 347 -13.71 -69.26 -8.54
C GLY A 347 -15.19 -69.65 -8.71
N ARG A 348 -15.57 -70.89 -8.39
CA ARG A 348 -16.97 -71.34 -8.43
C ARG A 348 -17.78 -70.85 -7.23
N ILE A 349 -17.15 -70.74 -6.06
CA ILE A 349 -17.77 -70.19 -4.84
C ILE A 349 -17.79 -68.66 -4.88
N LEU A 350 -16.73 -68.05 -5.41
CA LEU A 350 -16.64 -66.60 -5.61
C LEU A 350 -17.79 -66.05 -6.47
N LYS A 351 -18.24 -66.82 -7.48
CA LYS A 351 -19.37 -66.47 -8.36
C LYS A 351 -20.72 -66.36 -7.65
N VAL A 352 -20.88 -66.95 -6.47
CA VAL A 352 -22.15 -66.91 -5.72
C VAL A 352 -22.09 -66.01 -4.49
N MET A 353 -20.95 -65.35 -4.24
CA MET A 353 -20.84 -64.33 -3.21
C MET A 353 -21.63 -63.09 -3.61
N THR A 354 -22.29 -62.46 -2.65
CA THR A 354 -23.09 -61.25 -2.89
C THR A 354 -22.39 -60.03 -2.32
N ARG A 355 -22.45 -58.93 -3.09
CA ARG A 355 -21.98 -57.62 -2.65
C ARG A 355 -23.01 -56.99 -1.70
N GLN A 356 -22.59 -56.65 -0.49
CA GLN A 356 -23.37 -55.91 0.50
C GLN A 356 -22.76 -54.53 0.71
N ARG A 357 -23.58 -53.49 0.65
CA ARG A 357 -23.18 -52.12 1.03
C ARG A 357 -23.47 -51.92 2.52
N ARG A 358 -22.48 -51.49 3.29
CA ARG A 358 -22.65 -51.10 4.69
C ARG A 358 -22.16 -49.68 4.88
N THR A 359 -22.91 -48.88 5.62
CA THR A 359 -22.45 -47.57 6.06
C THR A 359 -21.33 -47.75 7.09
N SER A 360 -20.18 -47.16 6.83
CA SER A 360 -19.07 -47.06 7.76
C SER A 360 -18.98 -45.65 8.32
N GLN A 361 -18.62 -45.55 9.59
CA GLN A 361 -18.34 -44.30 10.28
C GLN A 361 -16.94 -44.41 10.88
N GLN A 362 -15.94 -44.02 10.10
CA GLN A 362 -14.53 -43.97 10.52
C GLN A 362 -14.04 -42.54 10.35
N LEU A 363 -13.31 -42.02 11.33
CA LEU A 363 -12.81 -40.65 11.30
C LEU A 363 -12.01 -40.40 10.02
N ASP A 364 -12.39 -39.37 9.27
CA ASP A 364 -11.63 -38.89 8.12
C ASP A 364 -10.37 -38.17 8.62
N HIS A 365 -9.22 -38.84 8.48
CA HIS A 365 -7.92 -38.33 8.90
C HIS A 365 -7.55 -37.02 8.20
N GLU A 366 -7.81 -36.90 6.89
CA GLU A 366 -7.48 -35.69 6.14
C GLU A 366 -8.33 -34.51 6.61
N ALA A 367 -9.62 -34.76 6.88
CA ALA A 367 -10.51 -33.76 7.44
C ALA A 367 -10.03 -33.29 8.83
N TRP A 368 -9.60 -34.21 9.69
CA TRP A 368 -9.03 -33.85 11.00
C TRP A 368 -7.76 -33.01 10.87
N LEU A 369 -6.81 -33.40 10.01
CA LEU A 369 -5.59 -32.64 9.78
C LEU A 369 -5.87 -31.23 9.23
N GLU A 370 -6.86 -31.08 8.35
CA GLU A 370 -7.30 -29.77 7.84
C GLU A 370 -7.75 -28.85 8.99
N VAL A 371 -8.58 -29.36 9.90
CA VAL A 371 -9.08 -28.60 11.05
C VAL A 371 -7.98 -28.33 12.07
N ALA A 372 -7.19 -29.34 12.41
CA ALA A 372 -6.12 -29.22 13.38
C ALA A 372 -5.03 -28.26 12.90
N GLY A 373 -4.66 -28.34 11.62
CA GLY A 373 -3.72 -27.41 11.00
C GLY A 373 -4.24 -25.99 10.92
N GLY A 374 -5.51 -25.80 10.51
CA GLY A 374 -6.13 -24.48 10.44
C GLY A 374 -6.25 -23.81 11.81
N LEU A 375 -6.85 -24.50 12.77
CA LEU A 375 -7.09 -23.95 14.10
C LEU A 375 -5.87 -24.00 15.03
N GLY A 376 -4.82 -24.73 14.67
CA GLY A 376 -3.67 -25.01 15.54
C GLY A 376 -4.02 -25.91 16.72
N LEU A 377 -4.89 -26.91 16.50
CA LEU A 377 -5.25 -27.89 17.51
C LEU A 377 -4.19 -29.00 17.58
N ASP A 378 -4.13 -29.67 18.72
CA ASP A 378 -3.21 -30.78 18.95
C ASP A 378 -3.62 -31.99 18.10
N VAL A 379 -2.79 -32.32 17.10
CA VAL A 379 -3.03 -33.43 16.17
C VAL A 379 -3.17 -34.78 16.88
N THR A 380 -2.62 -34.94 18.09
CA THR A 380 -2.71 -36.19 18.85
C THR A 380 -4.10 -36.46 19.44
N LEU A 381 -5.07 -35.56 19.27
CA LEU A 381 -6.46 -35.81 19.64
C LEU A 381 -7.17 -36.79 18.68
N GLU A 382 -6.54 -37.14 17.56
CA GLU A 382 -7.11 -38.00 16.53
C GLU A 382 -7.67 -39.32 17.07
N ASP A 383 -6.88 -40.06 17.87
CA ASP A 383 -7.28 -41.38 18.39
C ASP A 383 -8.55 -41.29 19.24
N HIS A 384 -8.62 -40.28 20.12
CA HIS A 384 -9.80 -40.04 20.97
C HIS A 384 -11.03 -39.61 20.16
N LEU A 385 -10.84 -38.82 19.10
CA LEU A 385 -11.93 -38.43 18.21
C LEU A 385 -12.42 -39.62 17.38
N ALA A 386 -11.52 -40.49 16.94
CA ALA A 386 -11.85 -41.69 16.16
C ALA A 386 -12.70 -42.69 16.95
N GLU A 387 -12.41 -42.86 18.24
CA GLU A 387 -13.21 -43.70 19.15
C GLU A 387 -14.64 -43.19 19.34
N GLN A 388 -14.86 -41.87 19.19
CA GLN A 388 -16.11 -41.20 19.53
C GLN A 388 -16.83 -40.59 18.33
N VAL A 389 -16.39 -40.87 17.10
CA VAL A 389 -16.89 -40.25 15.85
C VAL A 389 -18.40 -40.39 15.63
N GLN A 390 -19.02 -41.39 16.27
CA GLN A 390 -20.45 -41.67 16.18
C GLN A 390 -21.33 -40.74 17.04
N SER A 391 -20.74 -40.06 18.04
CA SER A 391 -21.46 -39.20 18.99
C SER A 391 -21.02 -37.75 18.90
N GLU A 392 -21.90 -36.88 18.40
CA GLU A 392 -21.66 -35.42 18.37
C GLU A 392 -21.34 -34.90 19.78
N GLU A 393 -22.08 -35.35 20.80
CA GLU A 393 -21.89 -34.90 22.19
C GLU A 393 -20.53 -35.30 22.75
N ALA A 394 -20.07 -36.52 22.45
CA ALA A 394 -18.75 -36.99 22.89
C ALA A 394 -17.61 -36.25 22.16
N LEU A 395 -17.76 -36.01 20.85
CA LEU A 395 -16.80 -35.20 20.08
C LEU A 395 -16.73 -33.77 20.61
N VAL A 396 -17.88 -33.13 20.89
CA VAL A 396 -17.92 -31.78 21.50
C VAL A 396 -17.21 -31.75 22.84
N LYS A 397 -17.37 -32.78 23.67
CA LYS A 397 -16.70 -32.89 24.97
C LYS A 397 -15.18 -32.94 24.85
N ILE A 398 -14.65 -33.62 23.83
CA ILE A 398 -13.21 -33.69 23.53
C ILE A 398 -12.70 -32.37 22.94
N LEU A 399 -13.46 -31.77 22.01
CA LEU A 399 -13.07 -30.56 21.29
C LEU A 399 -13.18 -29.29 22.13
N THR A 400 -14.07 -29.23 23.12
CA THR A 400 -14.31 -28.01 23.92
C THR A 400 -13.05 -27.51 24.63
N PRO A 401 -12.30 -28.34 25.40
CA PRO A 401 -11.06 -27.90 26.03
C PRO A 401 -9.96 -27.52 25.03
N ALA A 402 -9.92 -28.18 23.86
CA ALA A 402 -8.96 -27.88 22.80
C ALA A 402 -9.25 -26.51 22.16
N CYS A 403 -10.53 -26.26 21.82
CA CYS A 403 -10.99 -24.96 21.31
C CYS A 403 -10.79 -23.84 22.33
N GLN A 404 -11.01 -24.09 23.63
CA GLN A 404 -10.81 -23.07 24.67
C GLN A 404 -9.39 -22.50 24.70
N LYS A 405 -8.36 -23.31 24.39
CA LYS A 405 -6.97 -22.85 24.33
C LYS A 405 -6.71 -21.84 23.20
N ILE A 406 -7.47 -21.91 22.11
CA ILE A 406 -7.31 -21.04 20.95
C ILE A 406 -8.26 -19.83 20.94
N LEU A 407 -9.33 -19.85 21.75
CA LEU A 407 -10.31 -18.76 21.83
C LEU A 407 -9.70 -17.38 22.12
N PRO A 408 -8.70 -17.21 23.02
CA PRO A 408 -8.10 -15.89 23.25
C PRO A 408 -7.52 -15.26 21.97
N ARG A 409 -6.90 -16.06 21.10
CA ARG A 409 -6.38 -15.63 19.80
C ARG A 409 -7.51 -15.19 18.87
N LEU A 410 -8.60 -15.96 18.82
CA LEU A 410 -9.76 -15.67 17.96
C LEU A 410 -10.55 -14.45 18.46
N TYR A 411 -10.70 -14.28 19.77
CA TYR A 411 -11.31 -13.07 20.36
C TYR A 411 -10.51 -11.82 20.06
N GLN A 412 -9.17 -11.91 20.05
CA GLN A 412 -8.34 -10.79 19.66
C GLN A 412 -8.61 -10.37 18.21
N GLN A 413 -8.79 -11.33 17.28
CA GLN A 413 -9.16 -11.03 15.89
C GLN A 413 -10.54 -10.33 15.82
N VAL A 414 -11.50 -10.76 16.63
CA VAL A 414 -12.83 -10.13 16.75
C VAL A 414 -12.73 -8.68 17.25
N ASP A 415 -12.00 -8.45 18.35
CA ASP A 415 -11.84 -7.12 18.93
C ASP A 415 -11.12 -6.16 17.99
N GLN A 416 -10.11 -6.65 17.28
CA GLN A 416 -9.42 -5.90 16.24
C GLN A 416 -10.37 -5.52 15.11
N GLN A 417 -11.20 -6.45 14.64
CA GLN A 417 -12.18 -6.19 13.59
C GLN A 417 -13.23 -5.17 14.02
N ILE A 418 -13.72 -5.23 15.26
CA ILE A 418 -14.66 -4.24 15.81
C ILE A 418 -14.01 -2.85 15.90
N ASN A 419 -12.73 -2.77 16.27
CA ASN A 419 -12.01 -1.49 16.28
C ASN A 419 -11.75 -0.95 14.87
N LEU A 420 -11.51 -1.82 13.88
CA LEU A 420 -11.36 -1.45 12.47
C LEU A 420 -12.66 -0.96 11.83
N LEU A 421 -13.80 -1.51 12.23
CA LEU A 421 -15.12 -1.01 11.84
C LEU A 421 -15.36 0.44 12.31
N ARG A 422 -14.53 0.96 13.22
CA ARG A 422 -14.52 2.37 13.66
C ARG A 422 -13.55 3.26 12.89
N SER A 423 -12.84 2.73 11.89
CA SER A 423 -11.83 3.44 11.09
C SER A 423 -12.30 3.75 9.66
N ASP A 424 -11.84 4.89 9.10
CA ASP A 424 -12.29 5.58 7.85
C ASP A 424 -13.64 5.17 7.29
N ALA A 425 -14.57 6.11 7.38
CA ALA A 425 -15.89 5.99 6.79
C ALA A 425 -15.88 6.18 5.26
N TRP A 426 -14.78 6.49 4.56
CA TRP A 426 -14.91 6.91 3.15
C TRP A 426 -15.43 5.79 2.23
N VAL A 427 -15.04 4.53 2.45
CA VAL A 427 -15.57 3.39 1.68
C VAL A 427 -17.02 3.14 2.07
N ASP A 428 -17.33 3.22 3.35
CA ASP A 428 -18.69 3.05 3.86
C ASP A 428 -19.62 4.18 3.35
N VAL A 429 -19.13 5.42 3.25
CA VAL A 429 -19.81 6.58 2.65
C VAL A 429 -20.00 6.38 1.14
N GLU A 430 -19.01 5.81 0.44
CA GLU A 430 -19.19 5.45 -0.97
C GLU A 430 -20.25 4.37 -1.15
N ILE A 431 -20.26 3.34 -0.29
CA ILE A 431 -21.26 2.28 -0.29
C ILE A 431 -22.64 2.88 -0.01
N GLU A 432 -22.76 3.74 1.01
CA GLU A 432 -24.01 4.42 1.39
C GLU A 432 -24.53 5.30 0.24
N ASN A 433 -23.67 6.12 -0.36
CA ASN A 433 -24.03 6.96 -1.51
C ASN A 433 -24.54 6.08 -2.67
N ARG A 434 -23.87 4.98 -2.99
CA ARG A 434 -24.29 4.05 -4.05
C ARG A 434 -25.60 3.34 -3.72
N ALA A 435 -25.81 2.93 -2.47
CA ALA A 435 -27.07 2.35 -2.01
C ALA A 435 -28.22 3.36 -2.16
N GLY A 436 -27.97 4.63 -1.83
CA GLY A 436 -28.88 5.74 -2.07
C GLY A 436 -29.20 5.95 -3.56
N HIS A 437 -28.18 5.91 -4.42
CA HIS A 437 -28.35 5.97 -5.88
C HIS A 437 -29.19 4.82 -6.40
N LEU A 438 -28.96 3.60 -5.89
CA LEU A 438 -29.74 2.41 -6.25
C LEU A 438 -31.20 2.56 -5.84
N ARG A 439 -31.49 3.13 -4.66
CA ARG A 439 -32.85 3.43 -4.22
C ARG A 439 -33.54 4.43 -5.15
N ILE A 440 -32.87 5.52 -5.53
CA ILE A 440 -33.37 6.51 -6.50
C ILE A 440 -33.66 5.84 -7.85
N LYS A 441 -32.75 4.99 -8.35
CA LYS A 441 -32.92 4.27 -9.62
C LYS A 441 -34.11 3.31 -9.60
N ASN A 442 -34.33 2.59 -8.50
CA ASN A 442 -35.53 1.76 -8.34
C ASN A 442 -36.80 2.62 -8.29
N MET A 443 -36.81 3.74 -7.57
CA MET A 443 -37.95 4.65 -7.54
C MET A 443 -38.28 5.25 -8.93
N LEU A 444 -37.26 5.54 -9.74
CA LEU A 444 -37.43 5.94 -11.14
C LEU A 444 -38.03 4.82 -12.00
N LEU A 445 -37.60 3.57 -11.77
CA LEU A 445 -38.13 2.39 -12.48
C LEU A 445 -39.59 2.12 -12.12
N GLU A 446 -39.95 2.36 -10.86
CA GLU A 446 -41.30 2.21 -10.30
C GLU A 446 -42.22 3.41 -10.59
N GLY A 447 -41.70 4.48 -11.22
CA GLY A 447 -42.48 5.69 -11.51
C GLY A 447 -42.80 6.58 -10.30
N LYS A 448 -42.11 6.38 -9.17
CA LYS A 448 -42.32 7.13 -7.90
C LYS A 448 -41.64 8.50 -7.87
N ILE A 449 -40.76 8.80 -8.82
CA ILE A 449 -40.11 10.11 -8.97
C ILE A 449 -40.59 10.73 -10.28
N GLY A 450 -41.21 11.91 -10.19
CA GLY A 450 -41.67 12.67 -11.35
C GLY A 450 -40.64 13.69 -11.87
N GLU A 451 -40.89 14.24 -13.06
CA GLU A 451 -40.01 15.22 -13.70
C GLU A 451 -39.87 16.53 -12.89
N ARG A 452 -40.94 16.94 -12.19
CA ARG A 452 -40.90 18.09 -11.29
C ARG A 452 -39.93 17.90 -10.13
N GLN A 453 -39.91 16.71 -9.51
CA GLN A 453 -38.95 16.39 -8.45
C GLN A 453 -37.54 16.33 -9.02
N TRP A 454 -37.35 15.70 -10.20
CA TRP A 454 -36.06 15.65 -10.90
C TRP A 454 -35.43 17.03 -11.16
N GLY A 455 -36.26 18.04 -11.45
CA GLY A 455 -35.82 19.41 -11.73
C GLY A 455 -35.46 20.26 -10.51
N ASP A 456 -35.76 19.81 -9.29
CA ASP A 456 -35.60 20.61 -8.07
C ASP A 456 -34.75 19.87 -7.01
N PRO A 457 -33.51 20.33 -6.75
CA PRO A 457 -32.65 19.74 -5.72
C PRO A 457 -33.19 19.82 -4.29
N ASN A 458 -34.25 20.58 -4.04
CA ASN A 458 -34.91 20.70 -2.73
C ASN A 458 -36.13 19.80 -2.58
N LEU A 459 -36.67 19.23 -3.68
CA LEU A 459 -37.78 18.27 -3.63
C LEU A 459 -37.28 16.83 -3.48
N VAL A 460 -36.85 16.51 -2.26
CA VAL A 460 -36.26 15.21 -1.92
C VAL A 460 -37.34 14.11 -1.90
N PRO A 461 -37.14 12.98 -2.60
CA PRO A 461 -38.04 11.82 -2.53
C PRO A 461 -38.07 11.18 -1.14
N GLU A 462 -39.22 10.64 -0.74
CA GLU A 462 -39.38 9.98 0.56
C GLU A 462 -38.41 8.79 0.72
N GLY A 463 -37.68 8.76 1.84
CA GLY A 463 -36.67 7.72 2.12
C GLY A 463 -35.30 7.94 1.46
N VAL A 464 -35.05 9.09 0.84
CA VAL A 464 -33.73 9.51 0.32
C VAL A 464 -33.24 10.71 1.14
N SER A 465 -31.95 10.78 1.46
CA SER A 465 -31.39 11.94 2.17
C SER A 465 -31.19 13.14 1.24
N PRO A 466 -31.29 14.40 1.73
CA PRO A 466 -31.06 15.58 0.90
C PRO A 466 -29.67 15.63 0.27
N ALA A 467 -28.64 15.14 0.98
CA ALA A 467 -27.27 15.10 0.48
C ALA A 467 -27.13 14.14 -0.72
N ILE A 468 -27.64 12.91 -0.59
CA ILE A 468 -27.63 11.89 -1.65
C ILE A 468 -28.45 12.37 -2.85
N TRP A 469 -29.61 13.00 -2.64
CA TRP A 469 -30.43 13.53 -3.72
C TRP A 469 -29.69 14.58 -4.56
N ARG A 470 -29.05 15.56 -3.90
CA ARG A 470 -28.28 16.61 -4.58
C ARG A 470 -27.08 16.04 -5.33
N GLU A 471 -26.35 15.11 -4.71
CA GLU A 471 -25.21 14.45 -5.33
C GLU A 471 -25.63 13.60 -6.54
N PHE A 472 -26.74 12.87 -6.46
CA PHE A 472 -27.32 12.14 -7.59
C PHE A 472 -27.68 13.05 -8.75
N LEU A 473 -28.38 14.17 -8.47
CA LEU A 473 -28.77 15.13 -9.49
C LEU A 473 -27.55 15.80 -10.13
N ASP A 474 -26.53 16.18 -9.36
CA ASP A 474 -25.31 16.79 -9.92
C ASP A 474 -24.54 15.79 -10.80
N ALA A 475 -24.41 14.53 -10.34
CA ALA A 475 -23.80 13.45 -11.12
C ALA A 475 -24.55 13.20 -12.45
N HIS A 476 -25.87 13.45 -12.47
CA HIS A 476 -26.73 13.26 -13.64
C HIS A 476 -27.16 14.57 -14.30
N ARG A 477 -26.54 15.72 -13.99
CA ARG A 477 -26.96 17.05 -14.48
C ARG A 477 -27.01 17.20 -16.00
N ARG A 478 -26.28 16.33 -16.72
CA ARG A 478 -26.23 16.30 -18.20
C ARG A 478 -27.20 15.29 -18.83
N VAL A 479 -28.00 14.60 -18.02
CA VAL A 479 -28.92 13.55 -18.45
C VAL A 479 -30.36 14.07 -18.31
N ARG A 480 -31.13 14.06 -19.40
CA ARG A 480 -32.55 14.44 -19.35
C ARG A 480 -33.38 13.34 -18.67
N PHE A 481 -34.38 13.71 -17.89
CA PHE A 481 -35.29 12.80 -17.16
C PHE A 481 -35.82 11.65 -18.04
N ARG A 482 -36.35 11.96 -19.23
CA ARG A 482 -36.84 10.96 -20.19
C ARG A 482 -35.84 9.86 -20.57
N HIS A 483 -34.54 10.12 -20.50
CA HIS A 483 -33.50 9.13 -20.82
C HIS A 483 -33.21 8.17 -19.65
N LEU A 484 -33.57 8.56 -18.43
CA LEU A 484 -33.47 7.74 -17.22
C LEU A 484 -34.66 6.79 -17.05
N LEU A 485 -35.80 7.06 -17.70
CA LEU A 485 -36.98 6.19 -17.68
C LEU A 485 -36.86 4.93 -18.56
N ASN A 486 -35.77 4.76 -19.33
CA ASN A 486 -35.59 3.58 -20.17
C ASN A 486 -35.31 2.34 -19.30
N PRO A 487 -36.22 1.35 -19.21
CA PRO A 487 -36.10 0.25 -18.24
C PRO A 487 -34.84 -0.59 -18.48
N ARG A 488 -34.45 -0.79 -19.74
CA ARG A 488 -33.27 -1.58 -20.10
C ARG A 488 -31.97 -0.89 -19.68
N ASN A 489 -31.88 0.43 -19.75
CA ASN A 489 -30.69 1.17 -19.31
C ASN A 489 -30.65 1.31 -17.79
N LEU A 490 -31.81 1.52 -17.17
CA LEU A 490 -31.94 1.65 -15.73
C LEU A 490 -31.61 0.35 -15.00
N ASN A 491 -32.15 -0.79 -15.46
CA ASN A 491 -31.81 -2.12 -14.94
C ASN A 491 -30.30 -2.41 -15.04
N LYS A 492 -29.65 -2.05 -16.15
CA LYS A 492 -28.19 -2.17 -16.28
C LYS A 492 -27.44 -1.32 -15.26
N SER A 493 -27.89 -0.08 -15.04
CA SER A 493 -27.26 0.78 -14.04
C SER A 493 -27.47 0.24 -12.62
N ILE A 494 -28.63 -0.34 -12.32
CA ILE A 494 -28.94 -0.96 -11.02
C ILE A 494 -28.01 -2.15 -10.79
N THR A 495 -27.89 -3.07 -11.76
CA THR A 495 -26.97 -4.21 -11.64
C THR A 495 -25.52 -3.75 -11.48
N ASN A 496 -25.11 -2.69 -12.19
CA ASN A 496 -23.77 -2.11 -12.04
C ASN A 496 -23.50 -1.59 -10.62
N ASP A 497 -24.46 -0.90 -10.01
CA ASP A 497 -24.28 -0.43 -8.63
C ASP A 497 -24.27 -1.60 -7.64
N LYS A 498 -25.11 -2.62 -7.83
CA LYS A 498 -25.09 -3.85 -6.99
C LYS A 498 -23.72 -4.52 -7.02
N ASN A 499 -23.16 -4.73 -8.21
CA ASN A 499 -21.85 -5.35 -8.34
C ASN A 499 -20.73 -4.49 -7.73
N MET A 500 -20.80 -3.17 -7.90
CA MET A 500 -19.82 -2.25 -7.32
C MET A 500 -19.93 -2.22 -5.79
N ILE A 501 -21.13 -2.27 -5.22
CA ILE A 501 -21.33 -2.38 -3.77
C ILE A 501 -20.71 -3.68 -3.26
N ALA A 502 -21.07 -4.83 -3.84
CA ALA A 502 -20.50 -6.12 -3.45
C ALA A 502 -18.97 -6.16 -3.57
N PHE A 503 -18.43 -5.54 -4.63
CA PHE A 503 -16.99 -5.40 -4.80
C PHE A 503 -16.35 -4.54 -3.71
N LEU A 504 -16.91 -3.36 -3.42
CA LEU A 504 -16.39 -2.45 -2.40
C LEU A 504 -16.47 -3.07 -1.01
N GLU A 505 -17.54 -3.80 -0.70
CA GLU A 505 -17.68 -4.58 0.53
C GLU A 505 -16.59 -5.64 0.63
N GLY A 506 -16.43 -6.50 -0.39
CA GLY A 506 -15.39 -7.54 -0.39
C GLY A 506 -13.96 -6.99 -0.36
N TYR A 507 -13.68 -5.85 -1.00
CA TYR A 507 -12.37 -5.19 -0.93
C TYR A 507 -12.13 -4.57 0.44
N ARG A 508 -13.16 -3.93 1.02
CA ARG A 508 -13.13 -3.34 2.36
C ARG A 508 -12.87 -4.38 3.42
N ASP A 509 -13.55 -5.50 3.35
CA ASP A 509 -13.47 -6.53 4.38
C ASP A 509 -12.10 -7.24 4.33
N ARG A 510 -11.57 -7.52 3.12
CA ARG A 510 -10.17 -7.99 2.95
C ARG A 510 -9.12 -6.99 3.43
N THR A 511 -9.31 -5.71 3.17
CA THR A 511 -8.36 -4.68 3.63
C THR A 511 -8.40 -4.53 5.14
N ARG A 512 -9.59 -4.54 5.75
CA ARG A 512 -9.74 -4.57 7.22
C ARG A 512 -9.09 -5.82 7.82
N GLN A 513 -9.30 -6.99 7.23
CA GLN A 513 -8.65 -8.23 7.68
C GLN A 513 -7.11 -8.14 7.64
N GLU A 514 -6.54 -7.51 6.61
CA GLU A 514 -5.09 -7.28 6.54
C GLU A 514 -4.62 -6.24 7.58
N LEU A 515 -5.36 -5.15 7.78
CA LEU A 515 -5.03 -4.16 8.82
C LEU A 515 -5.23 -4.69 10.25
N ALA A 516 -6.03 -5.75 10.42
CA ALA A 516 -6.24 -6.44 11.69
C ALA A 516 -5.04 -7.31 12.07
N GLN A 517 -4.16 -7.63 11.12
CA GLN A 517 -3.04 -8.52 11.37
C GLN A 517 -2.19 -7.99 12.52
N PRO A 518 -1.69 -8.88 13.42
CA PRO A 518 -0.95 -8.46 14.59
C PRO A 518 0.16 -7.47 14.26
N HIS A 519 0.93 -7.68 13.20
CA HIS A 519 2.04 -6.79 12.82
C HIS A 519 1.62 -5.36 12.44
N HIS A 520 0.36 -5.12 12.03
CA HIS A 520 -0.21 -3.80 11.73
C HIS A 520 -0.88 -3.10 12.93
N VAL A 521 -0.88 -3.72 14.11
CA VAL A 521 -1.48 -3.18 15.34
C VAL A 521 -0.41 -2.53 16.21
N ASP A 522 -0.61 -1.30 16.66
CA ASP A 522 0.35 -0.59 17.51
C ASP A 522 0.47 -1.21 18.92
N PHE A 523 1.54 -0.87 19.63
CA PHE A 523 1.69 -1.25 21.04
C PHE A 523 1.10 -0.16 21.93
N ARG A 524 0.18 -0.53 22.81
CA ARG A 524 -0.45 0.40 23.76
C ARG A 524 -0.40 -0.11 25.19
N ALA A 525 -0.46 0.86 26.09
CA ALA A 525 -0.62 0.61 27.51
C ALA A 525 -2.04 0.13 27.81
N GLY A 526 -2.13 -0.85 28.71
CA GLY A 526 -3.36 -1.35 29.30
C GLY A 526 -3.09 -2.13 30.58
N GLY A 527 -4.07 -2.93 30.99
CA GLY A 527 -3.97 -3.76 32.20
C GLY A 527 -3.93 -2.94 33.50
N ALA A 528 -3.48 -3.57 34.58
CA ALA A 528 -3.41 -2.93 35.90
C ALA A 528 -2.49 -1.70 35.86
N SER A 529 -3.00 -0.56 36.34
CA SER A 529 -2.28 0.72 36.37
C SER A 529 -1.71 1.20 35.02
N ASN A 530 -2.22 0.67 33.90
CA ASN A 530 -1.78 1.03 32.55
C ASN A 530 -0.27 0.76 32.29
N ARG A 531 0.26 -0.34 32.85
CA ARG A 531 1.70 -0.69 32.78
C ARG A 531 2.01 -1.86 31.84
N GLU A 532 1.01 -2.64 31.45
CA GLU A 532 1.20 -3.68 30.44
C GLU A 532 1.22 -3.03 29.05
N ILE A 533 2.29 -3.24 28.29
CA ILE A 533 2.39 -2.73 26.91
C ILE A 533 2.19 -3.90 25.96
N SER A 534 1.11 -3.92 25.19
CA SER A 534 0.81 -5.05 24.32
C SER A 534 0.00 -4.62 23.11
N ARG A 535 0.12 -5.37 22.02
CA ARG A 535 -0.77 -5.26 20.85
C ARG A 535 -2.23 -5.60 21.20
N LYS A 536 -2.49 -6.31 22.31
CA LYS A 536 -3.85 -6.58 22.83
C LYS A 536 -4.63 -5.29 23.09
N TYR A 537 -3.96 -4.23 23.52
CA TYR A 537 -4.57 -2.93 23.79
C TYR A 537 -4.41 -1.96 22.61
N GLY A 538 -3.77 -2.42 21.54
CA GLY A 538 -3.43 -1.64 20.36
C GLY A 538 -4.62 -1.39 19.44
N LYS A 539 -4.43 -0.44 18.53
CA LYS A 539 -5.27 -0.23 17.35
C LYS A 539 -4.39 -0.37 16.10
N PRO A 540 -4.97 -0.55 14.91
CA PRO A 540 -4.22 -0.39 13.67
C PRO A 540 -3.50 0.97 13.63
N TYR A 541 -2.26 0.99 13.13
CA TYR A 541 -1.53 2.26 12.93
C TYR A 541 -2.35 3.24 12.07
N ASP A 542 -2.33 4.53 12.43
CA ASP A 542 -3.07 5.57 11.71
C ASP A 542 -2.54 5.79 10.29
N THR A 543 -1.27 5.47 10.08
CA THR A 543 -0.62 5.59 8.79
C THR A 543 0.39 4.46 8.62
N VAL A 544 0.07 3.51 7.75
CA VAL A 544 0.91 2.36 7.43
C VAL A 544 1.50 2.58 6.04
N PHE A 545 2.79 2.31 5.85
CA PHE A 545 3.33 2.07 4.51
C PHE A 545 2.62 0.84 3.97
N MET A 546 1.53 1.06 3.24
CA MET A 546 0.67 -0.04 2.84
C MET A 546 1.40 -0.93 1.85
N ARG A 547 1.46 -2.22 2.17
CA ARG A 547 1.50 -3.27 1.15
C ARG A 547 0.26 -3.04 0.27
N MET A 548 0.44 -2.94 -1.04
CA MET A 548 -0.68 -2.66 -1.93
C MET A 548 -1.23 -4.00 -2.42
N LEU A 549 -2.56 -4.13 -2.51
CA LEU A 549 -3.15 -5.32 -3.11
C LEU A 549 -2.63 -5.48 -4.54
N SER A 550 -2.09 -6.66 -4.83
CA SER A 550 -1.77 -7.12 -6.17
C SER A 550 -1.82 -8.64 -6.10
N TRP A 551 -2.93 -9.21 -6.58
CA TRP A 551 -3.07 -10.67 -6.66
C TRP A 551 -2.01 -11.22 -7.61
N SER A 552 -1.05 -11.97 -7.09
CA SER A 552 -0.21 -12.84 -7.92
C SER A 552 -0.91 -14.17 -8.09
N PRO A 553 -1.23 -14.63 -9.32
CA PRO A 553 -1.82 -15.93 -9.57
C PRO A 553 -0.92 -17.03 -8.99
N SER A 554 -1.43 -17.79 -8.02
CA SER A 554 -0.91 -19.12 -7.71
C SER A 554 -2.09 -20.08 -7.73
N SER A 555 -1.90 -21.25 -8.35
CA SER A 555 -2.93 -22.27 -8.46
C SER A 555 -3.22 -22.99 -7.13
N ARG A 556 -2.61 -22.54 -6.02
CA ARG A 556 -2.67 -23.22 -4.71
C ARG A 556 -2.79 -22.31 -3.47
N GLU A 557 -2.74 -20.98 -3.56
CA GLU A 557 -2.83 -20.12 -2.37
C GLU A 557 -3.71 -18.87 -2.59
N GLN A 558 -4.28 -18.36 -1.50
CA GLN A 558 -4.91 -17.04 -1.46
C GLN A 558 -3.90 -16.00 -1.97
N GLY A 559 -4.32 -15.07 -2.84
CA GLY A 559 -3.39 -14.10 -3.43
C GLY A 559 -2.60 -13.30 -2.39
N ALA A 560 -1.33 -13.06 -2.69
CA ALA A 560 -0.40 -12.39 -1.78
C ALA A 560 -0.46 -10.87 -1.90
N TRP A 561 -0.11 -10.16 -0.82
CA TRP A 561 0.06 -8.71 -0.82
C TRP A 561 1.46 -8.33 -1.34
N GLU A 562 1.54 -7.57 -2.43
CA GLU A 562 2.83 -7.08 -2.95
C GLU A 562 3.14 -5.67 -2.44
N VAL A 563 4.40 -5.39 -2.16
CA VAL A 563 4.86 -4.05 -1.82
C VAL A 563 5.25 -3.30 -3.10
N TYR A 564 4.51 -2.24 -3.45
CA TYR A 564 4.84 -1.39 -4.59
C TYR A 564 4.39 0.07 -4.43
N ILE A 565 5.05 0.96 -5.18
CA ILE A 565 4.63 2.36 -5.38
C ILE A 565 3.97 2.47 -6.76
N PRO A 566 2.71 2.96 -6.87
CA PRO A 566 2.06 3.11 -8.17
C PRO A 566 2.82 4.06 -9.10
N GLY A 567 2.94 3.70 -10.38
CA GLY A 567 3.55 4.53 -11.42
C GLY A 567 2.81 5.85 -11.61
N SER A 568 1.52 5.90 -11.25
CA SER A 568 0.74 7.13 -11.19
C SER A 568 1.22 8.11 -10.11
N THR A 569 1.69 7.60 -8.96
CA THR A 569 2.26 8.39 -7.86
C THR A 569 3.61 8.98 -8.27
N ILE A 570 4.48 8.14 -8.86
CA ILE A 570 5.81 8.56 -9.34
C ILE A 570 5.66 9.59 -10.45
N LYS A 571 4.83 9.30 -11.47
CA LYS A 571 4.50 10.26 -12.53
C LYS A 571 3.93 11.56 -11.99
N GLY A 572 3.05 11.50 -10.99
CA GLY A 572 2.48 12.69 -10.34
C GLY A 572 3.55 13.56 -9.71
N ALA A 573 4.53 12.95 -9.02
CA ALA A 573 5.67 13.65 -8.43
C ALA A 573 6.56 14.29 -9.50
N PHE A 574 6.90 13.56 -10.57
CA PHE A 574 7.68 14.08 -11.70
C PHE A 574 6.96 15.21 -12.44
N ARG A 575 5.67 15.04 -12.78
CA ARG A 575 4.87 16.10 -13.42
C ARG A 575 4.80 17.34 -12.56
N LYS A 576 4.66 17.17 -11.25
CA LYS A 576 4.65 18.31 -10.33
C LYS A 576 5.98 19.05 -10.37
N ARG A 577 7.09 18.35 -10.18
CA ARG A 577 8.42 18.96 -10.19
C ARG A 577 8.68 19.67 -11.53
N ALA A 578 8.33 19.03 -12.65
CA ALA A 578 8.41 19.61 -13.98
C ALA A 578 7.62 20.93 -14.09
N SER A 579 6.38 20.93 -13.60
CA SER A 579 5.52 22.12 -13.59
C SER A 579 6.13 23.26 -12.78
N GLN A 580 6.65 22.96 -11.58
CA GLN A 580 7.31 23.96 -10.74
C GLN A 580 8.53 24.54 -11.44
N VAL A 581 9.41 23.70 -12.00
CA VAL A 581 10.62 24.11 -12.70
C VAL A 581 10.28 24.99 -13.90
N LEU A 582 9.43 24.52 -14.82
CA LEU A 582 9.13 25.27 -16.03
C LEU A 582 8.40 26.59 -15.74
N LYS A 583 7.45 26.62 -14.79
CA LYS A 583 6.78 27.86 -14.40
C LYS A 583 7.73 28.85 -13.73
N THR A 584 8.77 28.36 -13.05
CA THR A 584 9.84 29.20 -12.47
C THR A 584 10.71 29.80 -13.56
N LEU A 585 11.11 29.00 -14.54
CA LEU A 585 12.10 29.37 -15.55
C LEU A 585 11.51 30.09 -16.76
N TRP A 586 10.33 29.68 -17.21
CA TRP A 586 9.69 30.13 -18.46
C TRP A 586 8.37 30.89 -18.22
N GLY A 587 7.90 30.92 -16.97
CA GLY A 587 6.58 31.45 -16.62
C GLY A 587 5.43 30.54 -17.07
N GLU A 588 4.20 31.01 -16.82
CA GLU A 588 2.98 30.33 -17.22
C GLU A 588 2.62 30.72 -18.65
N SER A 589 3.15 29.95 -19.62
CA SER A 589 2.95 30.16 -21.04
C SER A 589 2.32 28.95 -21.73
N ALA A 590 1.86 29.14 -22.98
CA ALA A 590 1.42 28.06 -23.84
C ALA A 590 2.54 27.02 -24.05
N LYS A 591 3.79 27.48 -24.22
CA LYS A 591 4.98 26.63 -24.34
C LYS A 591 5.15 25.72 -23.11
N THR A 592 5.09 26.28 -21.90
CA THR A 592 5.17 25.51 -20.65
C THR A 592 4.11 24.41 -20.60
N THR A 593 2.88 24.74 -20.97
CA THR A 593 1.77 23.77 -21.00
C THR A 593 2.00 22.68 -22.05
N GLU A 594 2.45 23.06 -23.24
CA GLU A 594 2.71 22.13 -24.35
C GLU A 594 3.80 21.11 -24.01
N VAL A 595 4.91 21.54 -23.40
CA VAL A 595 5.99 20.63 -22.98
C VAL A 595 5.51 19.65 -21.89
N LEU A 596 4.78 20.15 -20.88
CA LEU A 596 4.21 19.29 -19.83
C LEU A 596 3.22 18.27 -20.38
N ASP A 597 2.35 18.71 -21.28
CA ASP A 597 1.35 17.84 -21.91
C ASP A 597 1.96 16.91 -22.94
N SER A 598 3.09 17.25 -23.56
CA SER A 598 3.86 16.36 -24.41
C SER A 598 4.48 15.23 -23.58
N LEU A 599 5.20 15.55 -22.50
CA LEU A 599 5.86 14.55 -21.64
C LEU A 599 4.87 13.66 -20.90
N PHE A 600 3.93 14.27 -20.18
CA PHE A 600 3.08 13.58 -19.23
C PHE A 600 1.67 13.33 -19.76
N GLY A 601 1.31 13.86 -20.93
CA GLY A 601 -0.01 13.72 -21.52
C GLY A 601 -1.03 14.72 -20.97
N ALA A 602 -2.19 14.77 -21.62
CA ALA A 602 -3.35 15.55 -21.22
C ALA A 602 -4.62 14.73 -21.47
N GLN A 603 -5.80 15.31 -21.19
CA GLN A 603 -7.04 14.63 -21.56
C GLN A 603 -7.06 14.35 -23.08
N ARG A 604 -7.24 13.08 -23.46
CA ARG A 604 -7.17 12.58 -24.85
C ARG A 604 -5.80 12.67 -25.55
N ARG A 605 -4.75 13.15 -24.88
CA ARG A 605 -3.36 13.17 -25.38
C ARG A 605 -2.49 12.23 -24.55
N ARG A 606 -1.90 11.21 -25.20
CA ARG A 606 -0.93 10.31 -24.56
C ARG A 606 0.37 11.10 -24.33
N GLY A 607 0.95 10.96 -23.13
CA GLY A 607 2.28 11.50 -22.86
C GLY A 607 3.38 10.63 -23.46
N LEU A 608 4.51 11.25 -23.78
CA LEU A 608 5.71 10.63 -24.32
C LEU A 608 6.36 9.63 -23.34
N VAL A 609 6.26 9.90 -22.03
CA VAL A 609 6.95 9.12 -20.99
C VAL A 609 6.00 8.15 -20.28
N PHE A 610 6.45 6.91 -20.11
CA PHE A 610 5.76 5.82 -19.42
C PHE A 610 6.50 5.50 -18.12
N PHE A 611 5.82 5.64 -16.99
CA PHE A 611 6.33 5.22 -15.69
C PHE A 611 5.73 3.85 -15.37
N SER A 612 6.55 2.85 -15.02
CA SER A 612 6.06 1.63 -14.40
C SER A 612 5.68 1.88 -12.93
N ASP A 613 4.99 0.93 -12.32
CA ASP A 613 4.99 0.83 -10.85
C ASP A 613 6.42 0.49 -10.37
N ALA A 614 6.75 0.91 -9.15
CA ALA A 614 8.02 0.54 -8.50
C ALA A 614 7.78 -0.61 -7.52
N TYR A 615 8.31 -1.79 -7.83
CA TYR A 615 8.15 -2.99 -7.01
C TYR A 615 9.37 -3.19 -6.11
N LEU A 616 9.15 -3.76 -4.92
CA LEU A 616 10.22 -4.21 -4.03
C LEU A 616 11.04 -5.32 -4.71
N THR A 617 12.37 -5.23 -4.66
CA THR A 617 13.26 -6.18 -5.34
C THR A 617 13.33 -7.54 -4.66
N ASP A 618 13.24 -7.59 -3.32
CA ASP A 618 13.18 -8.83 -2.55
C ASP A 618 11.99 -8.78 -1.56
N PRO A 619 10.90 -9.51 -1.83
CA PRO A 619 9.71 -9.46 -1.00
C PRO A 619 9.70 -10.44 0.19
N HIS A 620 10.72 -11.30 0.39
CA HIS A 620 10.60 -12.47 1.28
C HIS A 620 10.85 -12.21 2.78
N ASP A 621 11.20 -11.00 3.20
CA ASP A 621 11.25 -10.66 4.64
C ASP A 621 11.01 -9.15 4.92
N PRO A 622 9.83 -8.58 4.57
CA PRO A 622 9.59 -7.14 4.73
C PRO A 622 9.45 -6.74 6.21
N GLU A 623 9.10 -7.69 7.09
CA GLU A 623 8.75 -7.39 8.48
C GLU A 623 9.93 -6.83 9.29
N ARG A 624 11.16 -7.23 8.95
CA ARG A 624 12.38 -6.74 9.59
C ARG A 624 12.73 -5.29 9.29
N ALA A 625 12.11 -4.70 8.26
CA ALA A 625 12.43 -3.34 7.79
C ALA A 625 11.29 -2.32 8.03
N TRP A 626 10.23 -2.71 8.73
CA TRP A 626 9.20 -1.78 9.18
C TRP A 626 9.61 -1.12 10.49
N CYS A 627 9.60 0.20 10.52
CA CYS A 627 9.85 0.99 11.72
C CYS A 627 8.56 1.65 12.19
N SER A 628 8.45 1.89 13.50
CA SER A 628 7.33 2.63 14.08
C SER A 628 7.75 3.99 14.62
N MET A 629 6.85 4.96 14.58
CA MET A 629 7.02 6.25 15.24
C MET A 629 5.70 6.70 15.84
N ASP A 630 5.70 6.96 17.15
CA ASP A 630 4.60 7.61 17.84
C ASP A 630 4.60 9.13 17.55
N GLY A 631 3.45 9.67 17.18
CA GLY A 631 3.22 11.10 17.02
C GLY A 631 2.22 11.61 18.06
N VAL A 632 2.55 12.71 18.74
CA VAL A 632 1.64 13.37 19.68
C VAL A 632 1.43 14.81 19.26
N LYS A 633 0.16 15.22 19.06
CA LYS A 633 -0.15 16.62 18.80
C LYS A 633 0.00 17.40 20.10
N MET A 634 0.84 18.42 20.08
CA MET A 634 1.07 19.32 21.21
C MET A 634 0.21 20.58 21.06
N ASN A 635 -0.39 21.05 22.15
CA ASN A 635 -1.00 22.36 22.20
C ASN A 635 0.11 23.42 22.30
N PRO A 636 0.22 24.36 21.34
CA PRO A 636 1.30 25.34 21.31
C PRO A 636 1.22 26.38 22.45
N LYS A 637 0.04 26.64 23.02
CA LYS A 637 -0.08 27.55 24.19
C LYS A 637 0.40 26.84 25.45
N THR A 638 -0.16 25.66 25.72
CA THR A 638 0.08 24.96 27.00
C THR A 638 1.31 24.07 27.01
N GLY A 639 1.91 23.77 25.86
CA GLY A 639 3.02 22.82 25.72
C GLY A 639 2.68 21.41 26.22
N CYS A 640 1.39 21.07 26.34
CA CYS A 640 0.89 19.76 26.74
C CYS A 640 0.41 18.98 25.50
N PRO A 641 0.41 17.62 25.56
CA PRO A 641 -0.33 16.80 24.61
C PRO A 641 -1.80 17.21 24.56
N ILE A 642 -2.39 17.20 23.36
CA ILE A 642 -3.84 17.24 23.17
C ILE A 642 -4.35 15.82 23.35
N GLU A 643 -5.33 15.64 24.24
CA GLU A 643 -5.96 14.35 24.48
C GLU A 643 -6.54 13.78 23.18
N THR A 644 -6.52 12.44 23.03
CA THR A 644 -6.93 11.68 21.83
C THR A 644 -6.21 12.00 20.51
N ALA A 645 -5.29 12.97 20.47
CA ALA A 645 -4.59 13.38 19.24
C ALA A 645 -3.23 12.66 19.02
N LYS A 646 -3.16 11.36 19.36
CA LYS A 646 -2.03 10.48 19.02
C LYS A 646 -2.15 10.01 17.57
N HIS A 647 -1.04 10.01 16.85
CA HIS A 647 -0.94 9.54 15.47
C HIS A 647 0.20 8.54 15.38
N ASP A 648 -0.09 7.31 14.98
CA ASP A 648 0.87 6.22 14.97
C ASP A 648 1.26 5.85 13.54
N TYR A 649 2.57 5.76 13.28
CA TYR A 649 3.12 5.53 11.95
C TYR A 649 3.86 4.19 11.91
N LEU A 650 3.60 3.40 10.88
CA LEU A 650 4.40 2.25 10.47
C LEU A 650 4.98 2.55 9.09
N PHE A 651 6.30 2.59 8.94
CA PHE A 651 6.96 3.06 7.72
C PHE A 651 8.14 2.18 7.30
N ALA A 652 8.46 2.24 6.01
CA ALA A 652 9.63 1.58 5.42
C ALA A 652 10.91 2.31 5.83
N TYR A 653 11.91 1.59 6.37
CA TYR A 653 13.25 2.11 6.56
C TYR A 653 14.32 1.03 6.39
N GLY A 654 15.38 1.35 5.65
CA GLY A 654 16.53 0.46 5.42
C GLY A 654 16.91 0.36 3.95
N ASP A 655 18.14 -0.07 3.71
CA ASP A 655 18.71 -0.35 2.40
C ASP A 655 18.20 -1.66 1.78
N THR A 656 17.76 -2.61 2.61
CA THR A 656 17.12 -3.86 2.18
C THR A 656 15.77 -3.64 1.49
N LEU A 657 15.11 -2.51 1.74
CA LEU A 657 13.86 -2.12 1.08
C LEU A 657 14.14 -1.35 -0.21
N ALA A 658 14.75 -2.02 -1.18
CA ALA A 658 15.05 -1.44 -2.49
C ALA A 658 13.89 -1.63 -3.48
N PHE A 659 13.50 -0.55 -4.14
CA PHE A 659 12.44 -0.51 -5.15
C PHE A 659 13.04 -0.35 -6.53
N GLN A 660 12.53 -1.11 -7.49
CA GLN A 660 12.92 -1.00 -8.90
C GLN A 660 11.76 -0.43 -9.71
N LEU A 661 12.05 0.57 -10.54
CA LEU A 661 11.09 1.13 -11.49
C LEU A 661 11.72 1.33 -12.87
N GLN A 662 10.87 1.37 -13.89
CA GLN A 662 11.23 1.54 -15.29
C GLN A 662 10.55 2.79 -15.86
N VAL A 663 11.30 3.57 -16.62
CA VAL A 663 10.82 4.70 -17.42
C VAL A 663 11.06 4.39 -18.89
N ASP A 664 10.01 4.38 -19.72
CA ASP A 664 10.12 4.23 -21.17
C ASP A 664 9.74 5.52 -21.90
N VAL A 665 10.42 5.78 -23.00
CA VAL A 665 10.14 6.88 -23.94
C VAL A 665 10.18 6.27 -25.34
N GLN A 666 9.13 6.49 -26.14
CA GLN A 666 9.02 5.90 -27.49
C GLN A 666 9.09 6.99 -28.55
N ASP A 667 9.81 6.69 -29.63
CA ASP A 667 9.85 7.47 -30.88
C ASP A 667 10.17 8.95 -30.65
N ILE A 668 11.30 9.20 -29.95
CA ILE A 668 11.83 10.55 -29.73
C ILE A 668 12.19 11.17 -31.07
N GLU A 669 11.65 12.34 -31.36
CA GLU A 669 12.00 13.15 -32.53
C GLU A 669 12.78 14.40 -32.12
N GLU A 670 13.33 15.14 -33.09
CA GLU A 670 14.07 16.38 -32.80
C GLU A 670 13.22 17.42 -32.07
N ARG A 671 11.92 17.50 -32.38
CA ARG A 671 10.97 18.38 -31.70
C ARG A 671 10.78 18.05 -30.22
N ASP A 672 11.10 16.82 -29.80
CA ASP A 672 10.91 16.35 -28.43
C ASP A 672 12.14 16.59 -27.56
N LEU A 673 13.27 17.05 -28.13
CA LEU A 673 14.53 17.21 -27.41
C LEU A 673 14.40 18.14 -26.19
N GLU A 674 13.60 19.20 -26.26
CA GLU A 674 13.36 20.09 -25.12
C GLU A 674 12.60 19.38 -23.99
N ALA A 675 11.58 18.58 -24.33
CA ALA A 675 10.87 17.74 -23.39
C ALA A 675 11.78 16.65 -22.78
N VAL A 676 12.57 15.97 -23.59
CA VAL A 676 13.50 14.93 -23.12
C VAL A 676 14.59 15.55 -22.24
N SER A 677 15.08 16.74 -22.55
CA SER A 677 16.00 17.47 -21.67
C SER A 677 15.39 17.72 -20.29
N LEU A 678 14.12 18.17 -20.23
CA LEU A 678 13.42 18.31 -18.96
C LEU A 678 13.33 16.98 -18.20
N LEU A 679 13.05 15.86 -18.89
CA LEU A 679 13.05 14.54 -18.25
C LEU A 679 14.42 14.21 -17.64
N VAL A 680 15.52 14.48 -18.36
CA VAL A 680 16.89 14.26 -17.87
C VAL A 680 17.17 15.08 -16.61
N HIS A 681 16.81 16.37 -16.60
CA HIS A 681 16.90 17.22 -15.41
C HIS A 681 16.08 16.69 -14.22
N LEU A 682 14.89 16.13 -14.49
CA LEU A 682 14.06 15.52 -13.44
C LEU A 682 14.66 14.21 -12.91
N LEU A 683 15.36 13.44 -13.74
CA LEU A 683 16.11 12.26 -13.29
C LEU A 683 17.24 12.69 -12.36
N HIS A 684 17.99 13.75 -12.69
CA HIS A 684 19.00 14.33 -11.79
C HIS A 684 18.39 14.83 -10.48
N ASP A 685 17.25 15.54 -10.54
CA ASP A 685 16.51 15.95 -9.34
C ASP A 685 16.10 14.73 -8.49
N PHE A 686 15.75 13.60 -9.11
CA PHE A 686 15.40 12.38 -8.37
C PHE A 686 16.63 11.68 -7.78
N GLN A 687 17.78 11.69 -8.47
CA GLN A 687 19.05 11.21 -7.93
C GLN A 687 19.54 12.07 -6.76
N GLY A 688 19.32 13.39 -6.82
CA GLY A 688 19.59 14.33 -5.72
C GLY A 688 18.59 14.26 -4.55
N GLY A 689 17.50 13.52 -4.72
CA GLY A 689 16.43 13.38 -3.74
C GLY A 689 15.57 14.62 -3.57
N ASP A 690 15.34 15.36 -4.66
CA ASP A 690 14.50 16.57 -4.72
C ASP A 690 13.07 16.31 -5.23
N ILE A 691 12.75 15.05 -5.58
CA ILE A 691 11.41 14.61 -5.97
C ILE A 691 10.83 13.69 -4.87
N PRO A 692 10.02 14.23 -3.93
CA PRO A 692 9.49 13.43 -2.83
C PRO A 692 8.30 12.57 -3.26
N LEU A 693 8.30 11.30 -2.84
CA LEU A 693 7.22 10.33 -3.06
C LEU A 693 6.29 10.23 -1.84
N GLY A 694 5.02 9.92 -2.06
CA GLY A 694 4.08 9.61 -0.97
C GLY A 694 3.63 10.78 -0.08
N GLY A 695 3.28 10.46 1.16
CA GLY A 695 2.73 11.36 2.19
C GLY A 695 3.77 11.87 3.19
N GLU A 696 3.35 12.72 4.14
CA GLU A 696 4.19 13.22 5.26
C GLU A 696 5.54 13.87 4.86
N LYS A 697 5.60 14.44 3.65
CA LYS A 697 6.81 15.05 3.06
C LYS A 697 7.45 16.14 3.94
N THR A 698 6.66 16.88 4.71
CA THR A 698 7.19 17.92 5.63
C THR A 698 7.81 17.36 6.90
N SER A 699 7.59 16.06 7.15
CA SER A 699 8.15 15.29 8.26
C SER A 699 9.29 14.36 7.78
N GLY A 700 9.94 14.71 6.66
CA GLY A 700 11.14 14.02 6.17
C GLY A 700 10.88 12.78 5.31
N PHE A 701 9.65 12.29 5.26
CA PHE A 701 9.32 11.08 4.50
C PHE A 701 9.38 11.29 2.99
N GLY A 702 9.81 10.25 2.27
CA GLY A 702 9.69 10.12 0.83
C GLY A 702 10.71 10.91 0.00
N TRP A 703 11.64 11.66 0.62
CA TRP A 703 12.76 12.32 -0.08
C TRP A 703 13.87 11.31 -0.38
N VAL A 704 13.54 10.31 -1.19
CA VAL A 704 14.44 9.22 -1.57
C VAL A 704 15.40 9.66 -2.66
N LYS A 705 16.58 9.04 -2.70
CA LYS A 705 17.55 9.23 -3.79
C LYS A 705 17.50 8.01 -4.70
N ALA A 706 17.34 8.24 -6.00
CA ALA A 706 17.39 7.17 -6.98
C ALA A 706 18.78 7.01 -7.61
N ASN A 707 19.04 5.82 -8.11
CA ASN A 707 20.20 5.48 -8.92
C ASN A 707 19.72 5.00 -10.28
N VAL A 708 20.34 5.47 -11.35
CA VAL A 708 20.15 4.92 -12.69
C VAL A 708 20.96 3.63 -12.77
N SER A 709 20.30 2.48 -12.69
CA SER A 709 20.99 1.18 -12.67
C SER A 709 21.29 0.69 -14.08
N ARG A 710 20.42 1.00 -15.05
CA ARG A 710 20.58 0.59 -16.45
C ARG A 710 19.86 1.53 -17.40
N LEU A 711 20.44 1.71 -18.58
CA LEU A 711 19.82 2.40 -19.71
C LEU A 711 19.91 1.49 -20.94
N ALA A 712 18.80 1.37 -21.69
CA ALA A 712 18.77 0.69 -22.97
C ALA A 712 18.15 1.60 -24.03
N TRP A 713 18.87 1.79 -25.14
CA TRP A 713 18.43 2.57 -26.28
C TRP A 713 18.37 1.69 -27.52
N LEU A 714 17.24 1.74 -28.22
CA LEU A 714 17.03 1.09 -29.51
C LEU A 714 16.72 2.17 -30.54
N THR A 715 17.36 2.12 -31.69
CA THR A 715 17.11 3.06 -32.80
C THR A 715 17.17 2.35 -34.14
N ALA A 716 16.32 2.78 -35.07
CA ALA A 716 16.38 2.37 -36.47
C ALA A 716 17.51 3.03 -37.25
N SER A 717 18.02 4.18 -36.76
CA SER A 717 19.06 4.96 -37.41
C SER A 717 20.20 5.28 -36.43
N PRO A 718 21.45 4.87 -36.70
CA PRO A 718 22.60 5.18 -35.85
C PRO A 718 22.91 6.69 -35.83
N ASP A 719 22.73 7.38 -36.95
CA ASP A 719 22.95 8.83 -37.09
C ASP A 719 21.71 9.68 -36.68
N GLY A 720 20.81 9.09 -35.89
CA GLY A 720 19.56 9.71 -35.48
C GLY A 720 19.68 10.62 -34.25
N VAL A 721 18.54 10.87 -33.60
CA VAL A 721 18.47 11.65 -32.34
C VAL A 721 19.34 11.07 -31.20
N GLY A 722 19.74 9.80 -31.30
CA GLY A 722 20.60 9.12 -30.33
C GLY A 722 21.96 9.80 -30.14
N GLU A 723 22.60 10.26 -31.22
CA GLU A 723 23.89 10.97 -31.11
C GLU A 723 23.72 12.31 -30.38
N LYS A 724 22.60 13.01 -30.61
CA LYS A 724 22.26 14.25 -29.89
C LYS A 724 22.00 14.01 -28.40
N LEU A 725 21.44 12.87 -28.03
CA LEU A 725 21.08 12.54 -26.64
C LEU A 725 22.25 11.97 -25.83
N PHE A 726 23.09 11.15 -26.47
CA PHE A 726 24.09 10.33 -25.78
C PHE A 726 25.53 10.58 -26.27
N GLY A 727 25.72 11.50 -27.22
CA GLY A 727 26.98 11.67 -27.94
C GLY A 727 27.27 10.49 -28.87
N LYS A 728 28.50 10.42 -29.38
CA LYS A 728 28.96 9.29 -30.21
C LYS A 728 29.12 8.04 -29.35
N GLN A 729 28.23 7.07 -29.56
CA GLN A 729 28.22 5.78 -28.85
C GLN A 729 28.37 4.64 -29.86
N ALA A 730 29.05 3.56 -29.45
CA ALA A 730 29.12 2.34 -30.24
C ALA A 730 27.80 1.57 -30.12
N LEU A 731 27.09 1.40 -31.24
CA LEU A 731 25.83 0.66 -31.31
C LEU A 731 26.07 -0.75 -31.87
N ARG A 732 25.49 -1.77 -31.23
CA ARG A 732 25.46 -3.14 -31.77
C ARG A 732 24.20 -3.39 -32.57
N GLN A 733 24.29 -4.18 -33.64
CA GLN A 733 23.11 -4.63 -34.36
C GLN A 733 22.43 -5.77 -33.57
N ASP A 734 21.13 -5.64 -33.31
CA ASP A 734 20.27 -6.61 -32.60
C ASP A 734 18.96 -6.78 -33.39
N GLY A 735 18.98 -7.71 -34.36
CA GLY A 735 17.90 -7.86 -35.34
C GLY A 735 17.72 -6.60 -36.20
N VAL A 736 16.52 -6.04 -36.19
CA VAL A 736 16.19 -4.77 -36.90
C VAL A 736 16.65 -3.52 -36.16
N TRP A 737 17.11 -3.64 -34.91
CA TRP A 737 17.48 -2.50 -34.08
C TRP A 737 19.00 -2.30 -34.02
N HIS A 738 19.42 -1.05 -33.96
CA HIS A 738 20.71 -0.69 -33.40
C HIS A 738 20.53 -0.42 -31.90
N ARG A 739 21.37 -1.06 -31.08
CA ARG A 739 21.19 -1.15 -29.64
C ARG A 739 22.39 -0.62 -28.87
N LEU A 740 22.10 0.13 -27.81
CA LEU A 740 23.03 0.54 -26.76
C LEU A 740 22.48 0.06 -25.42
N ASP A 741 23.30 -0.63 -24.64
CA ASP A 741 23.02 -0.93 -23.23
C ASP A 741 24.14 -0.36 -22.39
N LEU A 742 23.77 0.39 -21.35
CA LEU A 742 24.68 0.95 -20.36
C LEU A 742 24.19 0.54 -18.98
N GLU A 743 25.11 0.31 -18.06
CA GLU A 743 24.83 -0.08 -16.68
C GLU A 743 25.61 0.77 -15.68
N GLY A 744 25.09 0.90 -14.46
CA GLY A 744 25.73 1.62 -13.36
C GLY A 744 26.12 3.05 -13.71
N GLU A 745 27.35 3.44 -13.38
CA GLU A 745 27.85 4.81 -13.59
C GLU A 745 27.83 5.24 -15.06
N ALA A 746 28.07 4.32 -16.01
CA ALA A 746 28.01 4.66 -17.44
C ALA A 746 26.61 5.11 -17.86
N ALA A 747 25.56 4.45 -17.35
CA ALA A 747 24.18 4.83 -17.58
C ALA A 747 23.81 6.18 -16.92
N SER A 748 24.37 6.46 -15.74
CA SER A 748 24.19 7.74 -15.07
C SER A 748 24.92 8.88 -15.79
N ASN A 749 26.16 8.64 -16.21
CA ASN A 749 27.02 9.64 -16.84
C ASN A 749 26.55 10.02 -18.25
N VAL A 750 25.99 9.09 -19.03
CA VAL A 750 25.47 9.42 -20.37
C VAL A 750 24.32 10.42 -20.30
N LEU A 751 23.55 10.41 -19.20
CA LEU A 751 22.47 11.36 -18.95
C LEU A 751 22.97 12.72 -18.41
N ARG A 752 24.28 12.91 -18.22
CA ARG A 752 24.86 14.23 -17.85
C ARG A 752 25.10 15.15 -19.05
N ALA A 753 25.03 14.63 -20.27
CA ALA A 753 25.08 15.46 -21.48
C ALA A 753 23.76 16.26 -21.61
N ILE A 754 23.72 17.43 -20.98
CA ILE A 754 22.50 18.20 -20.75
C ILE A 754 22.32 19.28 -21.82
N TYR A 755 21.10 19.38 -22.37
CA TYR A 755 20.65 20.62 -23.01
C TYR A 755 20.11 21.56 -21.93
N PRO A 756 20.60 22.81 -21.82
CA PRO A 756 20.08 23.76 -20.85
C PRO A 756 18.59 24.06 -21.09
N LEU A 757 17.80 24.18 -20.02
CA LEU A 757 16.39 24.61 -20.14
C LEU A 757 16.27 26.13 -20.32
N VAL A 758 17.27 26.86 -19.85
CA VAL A 758 17.38 28.32 -19.97
C VAL A 758 18.84 28.73 -20.16
N PRO A 759 19.12 29.89 -20.77
CA PRO A 759 20.45 30.49 -20.74
C PRO A 759 20.87 30.83 -19.30
N ASP A 760 22.17 30.81 -19.00
CA ASP A 760 22.76 31.10 -17.67
C ASP A 760 22.30 32.44 -17.02
N ARG A 761 21.77 33.38 -17.82
CA ARG A 761 21.36 34.72 -17.38
C ARG A 761 19.86 34.89 -17.15
N ALA A 762 19.06 33.82 -17.19
CA ALA A 762 17.63 33.94 -16.89
C ALA A 762 17.41 34.41 -15.44
N GLN A 763 16.58 35.43 -15.23
CA GLN A 763 16.25 35.92 -13.89
C GLN A 763 14.99 35.23 -13.37
N VAL A 764 15.11 34.63 -12.19
CA VAL A 764 13.97 34.07 -11.44
C VAL A 764 13.49 35.11 -10.44
N SER A 765 12.17 35.18 -10.23
CA SER A 765 11.57 36.15 -9.32
C SER A 765 12.10 36.01 -7.89
N SER A 766 12.57 37.12 -7.33
CA SER A 766 12.99 37.24 -5.93
C SER A 766 11.80 37.29 -4.96
N THR A 767 10.56 37.30 -5.45
CA THR A 767 9.36 37.28 -4.62
C THR A 767 8.68 35.91 -4.64
N PRO A 768 8.21 35.38 -3.50
CA PRO A 768 7.43 34.15 -3.47
C PRO A 768 6.15 34.26 -4.32
N PRO A 769 5.78 33.20 -5.08
CA PRO A 769 4.53 33.20 -5.83
C PRO A 769 3.32 33.20 -4.87
N ARG A 770 2.25 33.92 -5.21
CA ARG A 770 1.01 33.95 -4.42
C ARG A 770 -0.15 33.35 -5.20
N ALA A 771 -0.96 32.55 -4.50
CA ALA A 771 -2.22 32.04 -5.03
C ALA A 771 -3.28 33.15 -5.05
N ARG A 772 -4.39 32.92 -5.78
CA ARG A 772 -5.52 33.87 -5.82
C ARG A 772 -6.10 34.19 -4.43
N ALA A 773 -6.04 33.24 -3.51
CA ALA A 773 -6.49 33.41 -2.13
C ALA A 773 -5.47 34.12 -1.22
N GLY A 774 -4.33 34.58 -1.75
CA GLY A 774 -3.35 35.42 -1.03
C GLY A 774 -2.21 34.67 -0.32
N PHE A 775 -2.33 33.36 -0.09
CA PHE A 775 -1.26 32.54 0.49
C PHE A 775 -0.11 32.29 -0.49
N ILE A 776 1.08 31.97 0.03
CA ILE A 776 2.25 31.64 -0.79
C ILE A 776 2.06 30.27 -1.44
N SER A 777 2.08 30.27 -2.77
CA SER A 777 1.80 29.10 -3.60
C SER A 777 3.00 28.15 -3.70
N HIS A 778 2.70 26.86 -3.88
CA HIS A 778 3.66 25.81 -4.25
C HIS A 778 3.77 25.60 -5.77
N ARG A 779 3.09 26.40 -6.60
CA ARG A 779 2.96 26.16 -8.05
C ARG A 779 4.26 26.38 -8.84
N SER A 780 5.15 27.22 -8.33
CA SER A 780 6.47 27.54 -8.87
C SER A 780 7.42 27.91 -7.72
N PHE A 781 8.69 28.15 -8.04
CA PHE A 781 9.67 28.66 -7.10
C PHE A 781 9.88 30.16 -7.27
N GLY A 782 10.13 30.84 -6.16
CA GLY A 782 10.51 32.25 -6.07
C GLY A 782 10.99 32.56 -4.66
N GLY A 783 11.41 33.79 -4.38
CA GLY A 783 11.97 34.12 -3.07
C GLY A 783 13.16 33.23 -2.70
N TYR A 784 13.28 32.87 -1.43
CA TYR A 784 14.38 32.04 -0.94
C TYR A 784 14.00 30.56 -0.87
N CYS A 785 14.76 29.74 -1.58
CA CYS A 785 14.71 28.28 -1.54
C CYS A 785 16.08 27.72 -1.20
N GLY A 786 16.15 26.65 -0.42
CA GLY A 786 17.43 26.12 0.03
C GLY A 786 17.33 24.90 0.94
N THR A 787 18.49 24.51 1.44
CA THR A 787 18.65 23.44 2.44
C THR A 787 19.59 23.93 3.53
N LEU A 788 19.20 23.74 4.79
CA LEU A 788 20.09 23.85 5.95
C LEU A 788 20.55 22.44 6.33
N ALA A 789 21.86 22.23 6.33
CA ALA A 789 22.47 21.08 6.99
C ALA A 789 22.69 21.46 8.47
N VAL A 790 22.18 20.67 9.40
CA VAL A 790 22.15 21.02 10.82
C VAL A 790 22.73 19.89 11.67
N GLU A 791 23.65 20.25 12.57
CA GLU A 791 24.17 19.37 13.61
C GLU A 791 23.54 19.74 14.96
N ALA A 792 22.90 18.77 15.62
CA ALA A 792 22.40 18.88 16.97
C ALA A 792 23.41 18.32 17.96
N GLU A 793 23.89 19.16 18.88
CA GLU A 793 24.78 18.82 19.99
C GLU A 793 23.95 18.67 21.27
N VAL A 794 24.01 17.51 21.91
CA VAL A 794 23.31 17.26 23.18
C VAL A 794 24.06 17.94 24.33
N LEU A 795 23.38 18.79 25.12
CA LEU A 795 23.98 19.51 26.25
C LEU A 795 23.62 18.91 27.61
N THR A 796 22.41 18.36 27.74
CA THR A 796 22.01 17.57 28.91
C THR A 796 21.41 16.25 28.43
N PRO A 797 21.41 15.19 29.25
CA PRO A 797 20.91 13.89 28.83
C PRO A 797 19.55 14.02 28.13
N LEU A 798 19.42 13.46 26.93
CA LEU A 798 18.24 13.58 26.09
C LEU A 798 17.52 12.24 26.02
N ASN A 799 16.24 12.24 26.38
CA ASN A 799 15.37 11.08 26.19
C ASN A 799 14.20 11.43 25.27
N ILE A 800 14.13 10.70 24.17
CA ILE A 800 12.91 10.55 23.37
C ILE A 800 12.61 9.06 23.42
N ARG A 801 11.43 8.70 23.93
CA ARG A 801 11.04 7.31 24.13
C ARG A 801 11.02 6.59 22.78
N GLU A 802 11.58 5.39 22.72
CA GLU A 802 11.34 4.47 21.60
C GLU A 802 9.84 4.21 21.37
N SER A 803 9.48 3.85 20.14
CA SER A 803 8.11 3.50 19.75
C SER A 803 7.92 1.99 19.74
N GLY A 804 6.68 1.54 19.97
CA GLY A 804 6.37 0.12 20.07
C GLY A 804 6.60 -0.46 21.46
N GLU A 805 7.12 -1.68 21.51
CA GLU A 805 7.36 -2.45 22.73
C GLU A 805 8.55 -1.89 23.54
N PRO A 806 8.49 -1.84 24.88
CA PRO A 806 9.67 -1.58 25.71
C PRO A 806 10.81 -2.56 25.39
N SER A 807 12.02 -2.03 25.18
CA SER A 807 13.21 -2.86 24.98
C SER A 807 13.55 -3.72 26.22
N PHE A 808 13.11 -3.32 27.42
CA PHE A 808 13.42 -4.02 28.67
C PHE A 808 12.20 -4.10 29.57
N ARG A 809 12.01 -5.24 30.23
CA ARG A 809 10.89 -5.50 31.15
C ARG A 809 11.33 -6.38 32.31
N THR A 810 10.72 -6.15 33.46
CA THR A 810 10.76 -7.07 34.61
C THR A 810 9.51 -6.88 35.46
N THR A 811 9.26 -7.79 36.39
CA THR A 811 8.10 -7.74 37.29
C THR A 811 8.60 -7.63 38.72
N LEU A 812 8.14 -6.60 39.44
CA LEU A 812 8.34 -6.45 40.88
C LEU A 812 7.11 -6.96 41.63
N ALA A 813 7.17 -7.08 42.95
CA ALA A 813 6.04 -7.49 43.78
C ALA A 813 4.76 -6.65 43.53
N ASP A 814 4.94 -5.35 43.26
CA ASP A 814 3.85 -4.40 43.00
C ASP A 814 3.36 -4.37 41.53
N GLY A 815 4.01 -5.11 40.62
CA GLY A 815 3.61 -5.23 39.21
C GLY A 815 4.72 -5.01 38.17
N PRO A 816 4.36 -4.97 36.87
CA PRO A 816 5.32 -4.90 35.77
C PRO A 816 5.99 -3.52 35.65
N VAL A 817 7.30 -3.52 35.41
CA VAL A 817 8.13 -2.34 35.20
C VAL A 817 8.80 -2.38 33.84
N ASN A 818 8.62 -1.30 33.07
CA ASN A 818 9.16 -1.15 31.72
C ASN A 818 10.39 -0.24 31.72
N GLY A 819 11.46 -0.69 31.08
CA GLY A 819 12.65 0.08 30.72
C GLY A 819 12.61 0.46 29.24
N TRP A 820 12.64 1.77 28.97
CA TRP A 820 12.56 2.29 27.61
C TRP A 820 13.92 2.72 27.09
N ASP A 821 14.24 2.30 25.87
CA ASP A 821 15.37 2.84 25.15
C ASP A 821 15.10 4.25 24.58
N PHE A 822 16.17 4.87 24.07
CA PHE A 822 16.08 6.03 23.20
C PHE A 822 15.51 5.64 21.82
N PHE A 823 14.77 6.54 21.18
CA PHE A 823 14.22 6.34 19.85
C PHE A 823 15.28 5.95 18.82
N SER A 824 15.01 4.85 18.11
CA SER A 824 15.81 4.35 17.01
C SER A 824 14.92 3.97 15.84
N MET A 825 15.46 4.03 14.62
CA MET A 825 14.86 3.45 13.44
C MET A 825 14.94 1.93 13.54
N ALA A 826 13.95 1.32 14.19
CA ALA A 826 13.92 -0.10 14.47
C ALA A 826 12.48 -0.66 14.47
N PRO A 827 12.34 -1.99 14.34
CA PRO A 827 11.05 -2.66 14.47
C PRO A 827 10.30 -2.34 15.77
N PRO A 828 8.96 -2.31 15.74
CA PRO A 828 8.14 -2.05 16.92
C PRO A 828 8.26 -3.16 17.97
N GLU A 829 8.52 -4.40 17.57
CA GLU A 829 8.74 -5.55 18.47
C GLU A 829 10.17 -5.57 19.01
N ALA A 830 10.34 -5.73 20.32
CA ALA A 830 11.66 -5.68 20.94
C ALA A 830 12.57 -6.82 20.46
N ALA A 831 12.02 -8.03 20.27
CA ALA A 831 12.76 -9.20 19.83
C ALA A 831 13.29 -9.10 18.38
N GLN A 832 12.69 -8.24 17.55
CA GLN A 832 13.10 -8.03 16.16
C GLN A 832 14.16 -6.92 16.02
N ARG A 833 14.46 -6.19 17.10
CA ARG A 833 15.47 -5.12 17.06
C ARG A 833 16.86 -5.75 17.06
N GLY A 834 17.56 -5.64 15.93
CA GLY A 834 18.95 -6.06 15.83
C GLY A 834 19.87 -5.34 16.84
N PRO A 835 21.09 -5.86 17.06
CA PRO A 835 22.04 -5.29 18.03
C PRO A 835 22.54 -3.90 17.64
N HIS A 836 22.49 -3.56 16.35
CA HIS A 836 22.92 -2.28 15.81
C HIS A 836 21.72 -1.37 15.56
N LYS A 837 21.36 -0.56 16.57
CA LYS A 837 20.28 0.42 16.46
C LYS A 837 20.77 1.72 15.85
N VAL A 838 20.02 2.24 14.87
CA VAL A 838 20.23 3.59 14.33
C VAL A 838 19.42 4.57 15.19
N TYR A 839 20.06 5.18 16.19
CA TYR A 839 19.43 6.18 17.04
C TYR A 839 19.20 7.48 16.27
N ALA A 840 18.04 8.10 16.50
CA ALA A 840 17.67 9.32 15.78
C ALA A 840 16.83 10.30 16.60
N LEU A 841 16.94 11.59 16.29
CA LEU A 841 15.93 12.57 16.63
C LEU A 841 14.78 12.43 15.61
N PRO A 842 13.54 12.12 16.04
CA PRO A 842 12.41 12.06 15.11
C PRO A 842 12.18 13.40 14.44
N SER A 843 11.98 13.39 13.12
CA SER A 843 11.72 14.59 12.31
C SER A 843 10.55 15.42 12.84
N ARG A 844 9.46 14.77 13.27
CA ARG A 844 8.28 15.44 13.85
C ARG A 844 8.57 16.14 15.16
N SER A 845 9.44 15.57 15.99
CA SER A 845 9.89 16.21 17.22
C SER A 845 10.67 17.47 16.88
N ILE A 846 11.61 17.40 15.93
CA ILE A 846 12.42 18.55 15.49
C ILE A 846 11.51 19.65 14.95
N LYS A 847 10.61 19.29 14.02
CA LYS A 847 9.59 20.17 13.46
C LYS A 847 8.75 20.82 14.56
N GLY A 848 8.26 20.05 15.52
CA GLY A 848 7.42 20.55 16.62
C GLY A 848 8.15 21.53 17.53
N MET A 849 9.40 21.23 17.87
CA MET A 849 10.25 22.11 18.67
C MET A 849 10.50 23.45 17.97
N LEU A 850 10.94 23.42 16.71
CA LEU A 850 11.22 24.63 15.94
C LEU A 850 9.94 25.42 15.60
N ARG A 851 8.83 24.73 15.30
CA ARG A 851 7.52 25.35 15.11
C ARG A 851 7.08 26.13 16.35
N HIS A 852 7.31 25.59 17.54
CA HIS A 852 6.95 26.25 18.79
C HIS A 852 7.76 27.54 19.01
N ILE A 853 9.08 27.49 18.82
CA ILE A 853 9.93 28.69 18.92
C ILE A 853 9.56 29.72 17.84
N TYR A 854 9.31 29.28 16.60
CA TYR A 854 8.88 30.16 15.53
C TYR A 854 7.53 30.84 15.84
N THR A 855 6.57 30.11 16.39
CA THR A 855 5.25 30.64 16.82
C THR A 855 5.38 31.80 17.79
N ILE A 856 6.34 31.71 18.72
CA ILE A 856 6.64 32.80 19.65
C ILE A 856 7.40 33.92 18.92
N ALA A 857 8.39 33.59 18.08
CA ALA A 857 9.16 34.58 17.36
C ALA A 857 8.32 35.43 16.37
N SER A 858 7.22 34.88 15.85
CA SER A 858 6.29 35.53 14.93
C SER A 858 4.97 35.98 15.57
N ASP A 859 4.81 35.86 16.89
CA ASP A 859 3.56 36.18 17.62
C ASP A 859 2.29 35.60 16.95
N SER A 860 2.31 34.30 16.68
CA SER A 860 1.18 33.61 16.04
C SER A 860 0.16 33.15 17.09
N ARG A 861 -0.41 34.11 17.85
CA ARG A 861 -1.40 33.86 18.91
C ARG A 861 -2.81 33.57 18.37
N GLU A 862 -3.16 34.20 17.26
CA GLU A 862 -4.46 34.06 16.61
C GLU A 862 -4.51 32.80 15.74
N PRO A 863 -5.54 31.95 15.89
CA PRO A 863 -5.70 30.78 15.04
C PRO A 863 -6.05 31.19 13.61
N SER A 864 -5.55 30.44 12.63
CA SER A 864 -5.95 30.63 11.23
C SER A 864 -7.43 30.27 11.04
N SER A 865 -8.21 31.17 10.44
CA SER A 865 -9.66 30.96 10.23
C SER A 865 -9.95 30.14 8.97
N ASP A 866 -9.21 30.43 7.90
CA ASP A 866 -9.34 29.80 6.59
C ASP A 866 -8.04 29.98 5.81
N ILE A 867 -7.91 29.30 4.67
CA ILE A 867 -6.67 29.28 3.87
C ILE A 867 -6.23 30.66 3.35
N SER A 868 -7.12 31.65 3.26
CA SER A 868 -6.76 33.02 2.86
C SER A 868 -6.22 33.87 4.02
N ARG A 869 -6.41 33.42 5.27
CA ARG A 869 -6.07 34.13 6.51
C ARG A 869 -5.25 33.23 7.44
N LEU A 870 -4.07 32.84 6.96
CA LEU A 870 -3.12 32.03 7.74
C LEU A 870 -2.27 32.92 8.64
N ASN A 871 -2.08 32.51 9.90
CA ASN A 871 -1.03 33.10 10.74
C ASN A 871 0.38 32.74 10.20
N PRO A 872 1.43 33.48 10.58
CA PRO A 872 2.78 33.25 10.07
C PRO A 872 3.31 31.82 10.25
N THR A 873 3.02 31.17 11.39
CA THR A 873 3.43 29.77 11.61
C THR A 873 2.72 28.81 10.67
N ASP A 874 1.41 28.92 10.54
CA ASP A 874 0.57 28.03 9.73
C ASP A 874 0.92 28.13 8.23
N GLY A 875 1.18 29.35 7.75
CA GLY A 875 1.64 29.59 6.37
C GLY A 875 3.02 29.02 6.05
N LEU A 876 3.88 28.78 7.06
CA LEU A 876 5.23 28.24 6.87
C LEU A 876 5.32 26.74 7.18
N PHE A 877 4.74 26.27 8.29
CA PHE A 877 4.82 24.89 8.74
C PHE A 877 3.67 24.00 8.24
N GLY A 878 2.68 24.59 7.57
CA GLY A 878 1.50 23.94 7.02
C GLY A 878 0.30 24.01 7.97
N TRP A 879 -0.89 23.83 7.39
CA TRP A 879 -2.18 23.95 8.09
C TRP A 879 -3.26 23.06 7.48
N VAL A 880 -4.14 22.56 8.36
CA VAL A 880 -5.33 21.78 8.01
C VAL A 880 -6.50 22.36 8.79
N GLY A 881 -7.44 22.97 8.09
CA GLY A 881 -8.68 23.53 8.60
C GLY A 881 -9.90 22.65 8.35
N THR A 882 -11.07 23.21 8.66
CA THR A 882 -12.36 22.55 8.52
C THR A 882 -12.99 22.83 7.17
N GLY A 883 -13.48 21.79 6.49
CA GLY A 883 -14.21 21.92 5.23
C GLY A 883 -13.37 21.61 3.97
N PRO A 884 -14.01 21.62 2.78
CA PRO A 884 -13.37 21.22 1.54
C PRO A 884 -12.24 22.19 1.16
N ASN A 885 -11.13 21.63 0.69
CA ASN A 885 -9.97 22.38 0.20
C ASN A 885 -9.30 23.34 1.23
N GLN A 886 -9.59 23.20 2.52
CA GLN A 886 -8.98 23.98 3.60
C GLN A 886 -7.70 23.33 4.14
N ALA A 887 -6.78 22.96 3.26
CA ALA A 887 -5.49 22.38 3.65
C ALA A 887 -4.36 22.90 2.75
N ILE A 888 -3.21 23.17 3.36
CA ILE A 888 -1.99 23.62 2.68
C ILE A 888 -0.77 22.91 3.27
N MET A 889 0.11 22.43 2.39
CA MET A 889 1.36 21.83 2.81
C MET A 889 2.31 22.91 3.34
N GLY A 890 3.07 22.60 4.40
CA GLY A 890 4.15 23.48 4.86
C GLY A 890 5.23 23.67 3.81
N ARG A 891 5.93 24.80 3.88
CA ARG A 891 7.08 25.18 3.04
C ARG A 891 8.42 24.77 3.62
N LEU A 892 8.40 24.01 4.72
CA LEU A 892 9.56 23.42 5.39
C LEU A 892 9.42 21.89 5.44
N SER A 893 10.52 21.19 5.22
CA SER A 893 10.65 19.75 5.47
C SER A 893 11.84 19.45 6.37
N PHE A 894 11.61 18.60 7.38
CA PHE A 894 12.61 18.24 8.39
C PHE A 894 13.00 16.77 8.24
N GLY A 895 14.29 16.50 8.05
CA GLY A 895 14.84 15.14 8.08
C GLY A 895 14.93 14.57 9.50
N PHE A 896 15.22 13.27 9.59
CA PHE A 896 15.55 12.63 10.87
C PHE A 896 16.98 12.97 11.28
N GLY A 897 17.20 13.24 12.56
CA GLY A 897 18.52 13.56 13.12
C GLY A 897 19.26 12.31 13.52
N LEU A 898 19.99 11.69 12.59
CA LEU A 898 20.72 10.45 12.87
C LEU A 898 21.93 10.75 13.77
N PHE A 899 22.09 9.99 14.86
CA PHE A 899 23.24 10.09 15.74
C PHE A 899 24.43 9.29 15.21
N ASP A 900 25.63 9.87 15.34
CA ASP A 900 26.87 9.12 15.14
C ASP A 900 27.31 8.49 16.47
N LYS A 901 27.15 7.16 16.58
CA LYS A 901 27.57 6.32 17.71
C LYS A 901 27.42 6.97 19.10
N PRO A 902 26.19 7.31 19.53
CA PRO A 902 25.98 8.05 20.77
C PRO A 902 26.28 7.17 22.01
N GLU A 903 26.80 7.78 23.07
CA GLU A 903 26.86 7.15 24.39
C GLU A 903 25.48 7.24 25.07
N LEU A 904 25.03 6.13 25.67
CA LEU A 904 23.76 6.07 26.42
C LEU A 904 24.01 5.66 27.86
N ALA A 905 23.20 6.20 28.78
CA ALA A 905 23.14 5.74 30.17
C ALA A 905 21.70 5.54 30.63
N TRP A 906 21.53 4.67 31.62
CA TRP A 906 20.24 4.45 32.29
C TRP A 906 19.97 5.53 33.34
N PHE A 907 18.70 5.93 33.41
CA PHE A 907 18.21 6.86 34.41
C PHE A 907 16.95 6.34 35.07
N LYS A 908 16.86 6.55 36.38
CA LYS A 908 15.66 6.39 37.21
C LYS A 908 15.13 7.75 37.61
N VAL A 909 13.83 7.95 37.38
CA VAL A 909 13.07 9.12 37.82
C VAL A 909 11.88 8.65 38.67
N PRO A 910 11.93 8.81 40.00
CA PRO A 910 10.79 8.59 40.89
C PRO A 910 9.57 9.46 40.53
N TYR A 911 8.38 8.98 40.87
CA TYR A 911 7.12 9.73 40.78
C TYR A 911 6.52 9.90 42.20
N PRO A 912 5.89 11.05 42.53
CA PRO A 912 5.76 12.27 41.71
C PRO A 912 7.07 13.07 41.62
N TYR A 913 7.33 13.68 40.47
CA TYR A 913 8.50 14.53 40.25
C TYR A 913 8.17 16.04 40.14
N GLY A 914 6.88 16.39 40.22
CA GLY A 914 6.40 17.77 40.05
C GLY A 914 6.83 18.72 41.17
N GLU A 915 7.21 18.16 42.33
CA GLU A 915 7.61 18.88 43.55
C GLU A 915 9.01 19.50 43.46
N TRP A 916 9.80 19.12 42.45
CA TRP A 916 11.14 19.68 42.23
C TRP A 916 11.11 20.91 41.33
N GLN A 917 11.65 22.02 41.83
CA GLN A 917 11.67 23.30 41.12
C GLN A 917 13.08 23.89 41.09
N TYR A 918 13.52 24.33 39.92
CA TYR A 918 14.80 25.03 39.77
C TYR A 918 14.58 26.54 39.84
N THR A 919 14.97 27.16 40.96
CA THR A 919 14.77 28.60 41.22
C THR A 919 15.99 29.20 41.90
N GLY A 920 16.39 30.41 41.49
CA GLY A 920 17.57 31.09 42.04
C GLY A 920 18.89 30.34 41.82
N GLY A 921 18.99 29.53 40.76
CA GLY A 921 20.19 28.74 40.45
C GLY A 921 20.32 27.44 41.24
N GLN A 922 19.31 27.05 42.03
CA GLN A 922 19.33 25.85 42.85
C GLN A 922 18.03 25.05 42.74
N TRP A 923 18.13 23.73 42.95
CA TRP A 923 16.97 22.84 43.07
C TRP A 923 16.35 22.97 44.45
N LYS A 924 15.04 23.19 44.51
CA LYS A 924 14.25 23.21 45.74
C LYS A 924 13.14 22.17 45.66
N HIS A 925 12.96 21.44 46.76
CA HIS A 925 11.84 20.54 46.94
C HIS A 925 10.67 21.32 47.56
N ALA A 926 9.55 21.35 46.86
CA ALA A 926 8.32 22.03 47.29
C ALA A 926 7.17 21.01 47.28
N PRO A 927 6.93 20.33 48.43
CA PRO A 927 5.88 19.33 48.56
C PRO A 927 4.53 19.90 48.12
N ASP A 928 3.71 19.06 47.48
CA ASP A 928 2.35 19.37 47.02
C ASP A 928 2.23 20.54 46.01
N ARG A 929 3.35 21.10 45.53
CA ARG A 929 3.33 22.14 44.49
C ARG A 929 3.61 21.55 43.11
N PRO A 930 2.80 21.86 42.08
CA PRO A 930 3.10 21.45 40.73
C PRO A 930 4.34 22.18 40.17
N ALA A 931 4.97 21.59 39.15
CA ALA A 931 6.10 22.20 38.48
C ALA A 931 5.76 23.60 37.94
N THR A 932 6.61 24.58 38.22
CA THR A 932 6.42 25.97 37.78
C THR A 932 6.45 26.06 36.26
N LYS A 933 5.43 26.71 35.68
CA LYS A 933 5.36 26.97 34.23
C LYS A 933 6.05 28.31 33.93
N MET A 934 7.05 28.30 33.07
CA MET A 934 7.59 29.52 32.48
C MET A 934 6.75 29.89 31.26
N LEU A 935 6.16 31.08 31.28
CA LEU A 935 5.30 31.58 30.20
C LEU A 935 5.91 32.83 29.58
N ILE A 936 5.89 32.91 28.25
CA ILE A 936 6.15 34.13 27.50
C ILE A 936 4.80 34.77 27.18
N ASP A 937 4.67 36.07 27.47
CA ASP A 937 3.45 36.86 27.28
C ASP A 937 2.18 36.21 27.87
N LYS A 938 2.33 35.54 29.02
CA LYS A 938 1.28 34.75 29.72
C LYS A 938 0.61 33.67 28.85
N THR A 939 1.15 33.37 27.67
CA THR A 939 0.48 32.57 26.65
C THR A 939 1.26 31.31 26.32
N TRP A 940 2.54 31.44 25.95
CA TRP A 940 3.33 30.31 25.45
C TRP A 940 4.22 29.73 26.52
N ARG A 941 4.04 28.44 26.79
CA ARG A 941 4.91 27.70 27.70
C ARG A 941 6.28 27.42 27.09
N VAL A 942 7.33 27.74 27.84
CA VAL A 942 8.72 27.35 27.53
C VAL A 942 9.28 26.57 28.72
N PHE A 943 10.25 25.70 28.46
CA PHE A 943 10.88 24.87 29.49
C PHE A 943 12.28 25.44 29.78
N PRO A 944 12.60 25.76 31.04
CA PRO A 944 13.91 26.29 31.38
C PRO A 944 15.01 25.23 31.21
N HIS A 945 16.23 25.72 31.03
CA HIS A 945 17.43 24.90 31.08
C HIS A 945 17.95 24.86 32.53
N ALA A 946 18.22 23.66 33.02
CA ALA A 946 18.69 23.42 34.38
C ALA A 946 19.57 22.15 34.38
N PRO A 947 20.52 22.02 35.31
CA PRO A 947 21.22 20.77 35.56
C PRO A 947 20.24 19.68 36.01
N LEU A 948 20.66 18.42 36.02
CA LEU A 948 19.80 17.32 36.46
C LEU A 948 19.29 17.54 37.89
N ALA A 949 18.01 17.26 38.12
CA ALA A 949 17.43 17.35 39.45
C ALA A 949 18.03 16.27 40.39
N PRO A 950 18.24 16.55 41.69
CA PRO A 950 18.81 15.59 42.64
C PRO A 950 18.03 14.28 42.79
N ILE A 951 16.73 14.29 42.47
CA ILE A 951 15.86 13.10 42.50
C ILE A 951 16.18 12.11 41.36
N VAL A 952 16.89 12.56 40.32
CA VAL A 952 17.26 11.75 39.15
C VAL A 952 18.49 10.92 39.50
N LYS A 953 18.41 9.59 39.33
CA LYS A 953 19.54 8.69 39.56
C LYS A 953 20.03 8.09 38.24
N ARG A 954 21.34 8.16 37.98
CA ARG A 954 22.00 7.36 36.92
C ARG A 954 22.14 5.93 37.42
N LEU A 955 21.94 4.95 36.56
CA LEU A 955 22.10 3.53 36.85
C LEU A 955 23.14 2.91 35.90
N ASP A 956 23.78 1.83 36.35
CA ASP A 956 24.73 1.06 35.53
C ASP A 956 24.01 0.13 34.53
N GLY A 957 22.76 -0.24 34.82
CA GLY A 957 21.93 -1.10 33.98
C GLY A 957 20.45 -0.98 34.28
N PHE A 958 19.63 -1.78 33.58
CA PHE A 958 18.21 -1.88 33.87
C PHE A 958 17.97 -2.73 35.12
N GLN A 959 18.05 -2.10 36.29
CA GLN A 959 17.84 -2.71 37.60
C GLN A 959 16.77 -1.91 38.37
N PRO A 960 15.48 -2.09 38.03
CA PRO A 960 14.42 -1.37 38.73
C PRO A 960 14.20 -1.93 40.13
N ASP A 961 14.02 -1.02 41.08
CA ASP A 961 13.87 -1.28 42.53
C ASP A 961 12.50 -0.82 43.06
N THR A 962 11.72 -0.09 42.25
CA THR A 962 10.37 0.35 42.59
C THR A 962 9.47 0.48 41.37
N PHE A 963 8.20 0.11 41.54
CA PHE A 963 7.14 0.23 40.54
C PHE A 963 6.76 1.69 40.24
N GLN A 964 6.91 2.60 41.22
CA GLN A 964 6.49 4.00 41.08
C GLN A 964 7.42 4.84 40.19
N ALA A 965 8.65 4.39 39.93
CA ALA A 965 9.61 5.14 39.12
C ALA A 965 9.49 4.85 37.61
N ARG A 966 10.05 5.77 36.82
CA ARG A 966 10.29 5.61 35.38
C ARG A 966 11.76 5.26 35.14
N TYR A 967 11.99 4.30 34.26
CA TYR A 967 13.33 3.85 33.86
C TYR A 967 13.50 4.00 32.36
N PHE A 968 14.58 4.65 31.95
CA PHE A 968 14.84 4.89 30.54
C PHE A 968 16.31 5.14 30.25
N ARG A 969 16.74 4.85 29.02
CA ARG A 969 18.04 5.29 28.50
C ARG A 969 17.94 6.70 27.93
N ALA A 970 18.99 7.49 28.14
CA ALA A 970 19.13 8.79 27.52
C ALA A 970 20.46 8.87 26.80
N ILE A 971 20.49 9.58 25.67
CA ILE A 971 21.73 9.95 25.00
C ILE A 971 22.43 11.00 25.85
N LEU A 972 23.72 10.79 26.10
CA LEU A 972 24.52 11.65 26.97
C LEU A 972 24.99 12.95 26.28
N PRO A 973 25.38 13.96 27.07
CA PRO A 973 25.96 15.20 26.55
C PRO A 973 27.19 14.95 25.67
N GLY A 974 27.38 15.80 24.66
CA GLY A 974 28.46 15.71 23.67
C GLY A 974 28.10 14.89 22.42
N ALA A 975 27.07 14.05 22.48
CA ALA A 975 26.59 13.31 21.32
C ALA A 975 26.05 14.26 20.22
N ARG A 976 26.29 13.89 18.96
CA ARG A 976 25.93 14.70 17.79
C ARG A 976 24.97 13.95 16.87
N ALA A 977 23.92 14.65 16.42
CA ALA A 977 22.98 14.17 15.42
C ALA A 977 22.94 15.10 14.21
N ARG A 978 22.81 14.56 13.00
CA ARG A 978 22.75 15.36 11.76
C ARG A 978 21.43 15.18 11.03
N PHE A 979 20.85 16.29 10.58
CA PHE A 979 19.62 16.32 9.77
C PHE A 979 19.64 17.51 8.80
N THR A 980 18.68 17.52 7.90
CA THR A 980 18.48 18.62 6.95
C THR A 980 17.12 19.30 7.15
N ILE A 981 17.08 20.62 6.93
CA ILE A 981 15.85 21.39 6.79
C ILE A 981 15.77 21.91 5.35
N ARG A 982 14.86 21.38 4.55
CA ARG A 982 14.59 21.87 3.19
C ARG A 982 13.52 22.95 3.26
N PHE A 983 13.71 24.05 2.55
CA PHE A 983 12.77 25.18 2.55
C PHE A 983 12.60 25.78 1.15
N TRP A 984 11.43 26.34 0.87
CA TRP A 984 11.15 26.96 -0.41
C TRP A 984 10.14 28.09 -0.31
N ASN A 985 10.27 29.08 -1.20
CA ASN A 985 9.36 30.22 -1.31
C ASN A 985 9.26 31.04 -0.02
N LEU A 986 10.35 31.17 0.74
CA LEU A 986 10.40 32.04 1.91
C LEU A 986 10.60 33.49 1.47
N ASP A 987 9.94 34.41 2.17
CA ASP A 987 10.36 35.81 2.13
C ASP A 987 11.59 36.05 3.01
N GLU A 988 12.17 37.25 2.93
CA GLU A 988 13.39 37.60 3.66
C GLU A 988 13.18 37.52 5.19
N GLN A 989 12.06 38.04 5.70
CA GLN A 989 11.80 38.06 7.14
C GLN A 989 11.53 36.64 7.68
N GLU A 990 10.87 35.80 6.90
CA GLU A 990 10.65 34.38 7.20
C GLU A 990 11.99 33.64 7.27
N LEU A 991 12.90 33.87 6.32
CA LEU A 991 14.24 33.26 6.35
C LEU A 991 15.07 33.76 7.53
N GLN A 992 15.09 35.08 7.81
CA GLN A 992 15.77 35.65 8.98
C GLN A 992 15.24 35.07 10.30
N ARG A 993 13.91 34.96 10.42
CA ARG A 993 13.26 34.38 11.61
C ARG A 993 13.55 32.89 11.73
N LEU A 994 13.48 32.13 10.64
CA LEU A 994 13.83 30.71 10.61
C LEU A 994 15.28 30.51 11.03
N MET A 995 16.21 31.27 10.46
CA MET A 995 17.63 31.18 10.78
C MET A 995 17.90 31.42 12.26
N TRP A 996 17.28 32.48 12.82
CA TRP A 996 17.38 32.76 14.24
C TRP A 996 16.83 31.60 15.09
N CYS A 997 15.65 31.07 14.74
CA CYS A 997 15.02 29.96 15.45
C CYS A 997 15.83 28.65 15.37
N VAL A 998 16.59 28.44 14.29
CA VAL A 998 17.42 27.24 14.11
C VAL A 998 18.76 27.41 14.81
N ALA A 999 19.57 28.42 14.47
CA ALA A 999 20.92 28.54 15.00
C ALA A 999 20.96 29.01 16.47
N LEU A 1000 20.02 29.89 16.85
CA LEU A 1000 20.08 30.69 18.08
C LEU A 1000 21.43 31.44 18.25
N LYS A 1001 21.51 32.33 19.23
CA LYS A 1001 22.79 33.00 19.57
C LYS A 1001 23.62 32.13 20.53
N PRO A 1002 24.95 32.31 20.58
CA PRO A 1002 25.79 31.70 21.60
C PRO A 1002 25.21 31.89 23.01
N GLY A 1003 25.24 30.83 23.82
CA GLY A 1003 24.67 30.82 25.18
C GLY A 1003 23.16 30.58 25.25
N LEU A 1004 22.50 30.30 24.12
CA LEU A 1004 21.13 29.81 24.07
C LEU A 1004 21.07 28.36 23.58
N ALA A 1005 19.99 27.63 23.89
CA ALA A 1005 19.77 26.27 23.42
C ALA A 1005 18.28 25.97 23.22
N HIS A 1006 17.99 24.85 22.56
CA HIS A 1006 16.65 24.30 22.42
C HIS A 1006 16.37 23.24 23.48
N LYS A 1007 15.08 22.95 23.68
CA LYS A 1007 14.62 21.94 24.64
C LYS A 1007 13.68 20.93 23.98
N MET A 1008 14.01 19.65 24.08
CA MET A 1008 13.25 18.54 23.48
C MET A 1008 13.12 17.34 24.41
N GLY A 1009 12.15 16.46 24.16
CA GLY A 1009 12.07 15.15 24.78
C GLY A 1009 11.29 15.10 26.08
N ASN A 1010 11.46 14.01 26.82
CA ASN A 1010 10.80 13.73 28.08
C ASN A 1010 11.56 14.31 29.27
N ASN A 1011 10.88 14.45 30.41
CA ASN A 1011 11.47 14.87 31.69
C ASN A 1011 12.21 16.22 31.64
N ARG A 1012 11.80 17.12 30.72
CA ARG A 1012 12.39 18.46 30.52
C ARG A 1012 12.45 19.30 31.80
N TYR A 1013 11.49 19.09 32.70
CA TYR A 1013 11.44 19.73 34.02
C TYR A 1013 12.49 19.28 35.02
N LEU A 1014 13.23 18.21 34.73
CA LEU A 1014 14.25 17.64 35.63
C LEU A 1014 15.66 17.81 35.05
N GLY A 1015 15.83 18.77 34.13
CA GLY A 1015 17.10 19.09 33.50
C GLY A 1015 17.38 18.37 32.17
N PHE A 1016 16.59 17.38 31.77
CA PHE A 1016 16.81 16.61 30.53
C PHE A 1016 16.55 17.42 29.25
N GLY A 1017 17.25 17.05 28.17
CA GLY A 1017 16.89 17.39 26.79
C GLY A 1017 17.22 18.79 26.32
N SER A 1018 18.25 19.42 26.89
CA SER A 1018 18.85 20.63 26.31
C SER A 1018 19.77 20.24 25.14
N LEU A 1019 19.64 20.91 24.00
CA LEU A 1019 20.49 20.68 22.83
C LEU A 1019 20.77 22.00 22.08
N ARG A 1020 21.93 22.09 21.44
CA ARG A 1020 22.30 23.21 20.57
C ARG A 1020 22.24 22.77 19.12
N LEU A 1021 21.79 23.65 18.23
CA LEU A 1021 21.79 23.40 16.80
C LEU A 1021 22.84 24.29 16.13
N HIS A 1022 23.68 23.68 15.30
CA HIS A 1022 24.69 24.36 14.50
C HIS A 1022 24.34 24.19 13.02
N VAL A 1023 24.24 25.29 12.29
CA VAL A 1023 24.07 25.26 10.84
C VAL A 1023 25.45 25.01 10.23
N LEU A 1024 25.55 23.97 9.40
CA LEU A 1024 26.81 23.51 8.81
C LEU A 1024 27.11 24.23 7.48
N PRO A 1025 28.39 24.27 7.04
CA PRO A 1025 28.80 24.88 5.78
C PRO A 1025 28.11 24.32 4.53
N ASP A 1026 27.64 23.07 4.59
CA ASP A 1026 26.89 22.43 3.50
C ASP A 1026 25.47 23.02 3.30
N SER A 1027 25.12 24.07 4.04
CA SER A 1027 23.85 24.80 3.89
C SER A 1027 23.90 25.79 2.74
N PHE A 1028 22.86 25.80 1.89
CA PHE A 1028 22.84 26.61 0.68
C PHE A 1028 21.45 27.13 0.31
N LEU A 1029 21.43 28.25 -0.42
CA LEU A 1029 20.31 28.72 -1.23
C LEU A 1029 20.46 28.23 -2.67
N ILE A 1030 19.35 28.13 -3.39
CA ILE A 1030 19.29 27.61 -4.76
C ILE A 1030 19.14 28.76 -5.75
N GLU A 1031 20.10 28.87 -6.67
CA GLU A 1031 19.96 29.68 -7.89
C GLU A 1031 19.30 28.86 -9.00
N TRP A 1032 17.97 28.98 -9.11
CA TRP A 1032 17.16 28.14 -9.98
C TRP A 1032 17.54 28.22 -11.45
N ALA A 1033 17.88 29.41 -11.97
CA ALA A 1033 18.29 29.55 -13.37
C ALA A 1033 19.59 28.78 -13.65
N LYS A 1034 20.61 28.98 -12.80
CA LYS A 1034 21.91 28.29 -12.91
C LYS A 1034 21.75 26.78 -12.77
N ARG A 1035 20.90 26.31 -11.86
CA ARG A 1035 20.66 24.88 -11.63
C ARG A 1035 20.23 24.14 -12.89
N TYR A 1036 19.47 24.79 -13.78
CA TYR A 1036 18.93 24.18 -15.00
C TYR A 1036 19.60 24.68 -16.29
N ALA A 1037 20.71 25.41 -16.19
CA ALA A 1037 21.48 25.92 -17.32
C ALA A 1037 22.69 25.04 -17.70
N GLY A 1038 22.90 23.91 -17.01
CA GLY A 1038 23.98 22.96 -17.28
C GLY A 1038 25.33 23.10 -16.52
N PRO A 1039 25.63 24.13 -15.69
CA PRO A 1039 26.88 24.17 -14.92
C PRO A 1039 26.92 23.14 -13.76
N PRO A 1040 28.12 22.85 -13.20
CA PRO A 1040 28.30 21.96 -12.05
C PRO A 1040 27.51 22.37 -10.81
N GLU A 1041 27.27 21.43 -9.89
CA GLU A 1041 26.47 21.68 -8.67
C GLU A 1041 26.97 22.84 -7.80
N GLN A 1042 28.28 23.11 -7.83
CA GLN A 1042 28.93 24.13 -7.02
C GLN A 1042 28.50 25.56 -7.42
N ASP A 1043 28.02 25.75 -8.64
CA ASP A 1043 27.75 27.09 -9.18
C ASP A 1043 26.35 27.61 -8.85
N TRP A 1044 25.39 26.71 -8.62
CA TRP A 1044 24.00 27.07 -8.31
C TRP A 1044 23.66 26.98 -6.82
N ARG A 1045 24.52 26.34 -6.01
CA ARG A 1045 24.41 26.31 -4.55
C ARG A 1045 25.12 27.51 -3.96
N LEU A 1046 24.35 28.51 -3.51
CA LEU A 1046 24.90 29.67 -2.82
C LEU A 1046 25.07 29.37 -1.34
N PRO A 1047 26.30 29.34 -0.79
CA PRO A 1047 26.53 29.09 0.63
C PRO A 1047 25.80 30.10 1.51
N ILE A 1048 25.30 29.65 2.66
CA ILE A 1048 24.62 30.51 3.64
C ILE A 1048 25.60 30.95 4.73
N GLN A 1049 25.83 32.25 4.85
CA GLN A 1049 26.54 32.87 5.98
C GLN A 1049 25.54 33.23 7.07
N VAL A 1050 25.44 32.39 8.11
CA VAL A 1050 24.36 32.43 9.12
C VAL A 1050 24.26 33.78 9.81
N GLU A 1051 25.39 34.40 10.14
CA GLU A 1051 25.50 35.67 10.86
C GLU A 1051 24.82 36.83 10.11
N GLU A 1052 24.82 36.78 8.77
CA GLU A 1052 24.20 37.80 7.92
C GLU A 1052 22.67 37.78 8.05
N TRP A 1053 22.09 36.61 8.31
CA TRP A 1053 20.65 36.36 8.39
C TRP A 1053 20.07 36.50 9.80
N ILE A 1054 20.90 36.51 10.85
CA ILE A 1054 20.44 36.65 12.24
C ILE A 1054 20.10 38.13 12.52
N LYS A 1055 18.83 38.49 12.32
CA LYS A 1055 18.31 39.86 12.55
C LYS A 1055 17.32 39.90 13.74
N PRO A 1056 17.72 40.44 14.92
CA PRO A 1056 16.85 40.43 16.10
C PRO A 1056 15.55 41.23 15.98
N ASN A 1057 15.50 42.23 15.09
CA ASN A 1057 14.33 43.11 14.88
C ASN A 1057 13.11 42.38 14.30
N VAL A 1058 13.28 41.23 13.63
CA VAL A 1058 12.15 40.44 13.12
C VAL A 1058 11.55 39.47 14.16
N ILE A 1059 12.07 39.48 15.40
CA ILE A 1059 11.68 38.58 16.49
C ILE A 1059 10.86 39.34 17.54
N LEU A 1060 9.53 39.16 17.57
CA LEU A 1060 8.64 39.97 18.41
C LEU A 1060 8.86 39.80 19.93
N HIS A 1061 9.13 38.58 20.40
CA HIS A 1061 9.39 38.30 21.82
C HIS A 1061 10.88 38.06 22.13
N TYR A 1062 11.77 38.77 21.43
CA TYR A 1062 13.22 38.53 21.47
C TYR A 1062 13.82 38.43 22.88
N ARG A 1063 13.64 39.46 23.72
CA ARG A 1063 14.23 39.49 25.08
C ARG A 1063 13.69 38.38 25.99
N ALA A 1064 12.40 38.05 25.87
CA ALA A 1064 11.78 36.99 26.66
C ALA A 1064 12.29 35.61 26.23
N LEU A 1065 12.43 35.38 24.92
CA LEU A 1065 13.03 34.17 24.38
C LEU A 1065 14.50 34.02 24.79
N GLN A 1066 15.30 35.10 24.72
CA GLN A 1066 16.70 35.06 25.18
C GLN A 1066 16.83 34.66 26.65
N ARG A 1067 15.92 35.12 27.52
CA ARG A 1067 15.90 34.74 28.93
C ARG A 1067 15.47 33.29 29.11
N ALA A 1068 14.44 32.86 28.39
CA ALA A 1068 13.87 31.52 28.54
C ALA A 1068 14.76 30.41 27.98
N LEU A 1069 15.49 30.68 26.89
CA LEU A 1069 16.37 29.72 26.20
C LEU A 1069 17.82 29.77 26.70
N ASN A 1070 18.09 30.54 27.76
CA ASN A 1070 19.44 30.74 28.27
C ASN A 1070 20.01 29.48 28.93
N VAL A 1071 21.27 29.14 28.63
CA VAL A 1071 21.95 27.97 29.21
C VAL A 1071 23.11 28.31 30.15
N LYS A 1072 23.26 29.55 30.62
CA LYS A 1072 24.32 29.93 31.59
C LYS A 1072 24.32 29.11 32.88
N GLN A 1073 23.22 28.42 33.17
CA GLN A 1073 23.03 27.60 34.38
C GLN A 1073 23.43 26.13 34.16
N LEU A 1074 23.79 25.73 32.94
CA LEU A 1074 24.19 24.36 32.57
C LEU A 1074 25.69 24.12 32.75
#